data_AF-A0A8J5U3D3-F1
#
_entry.id   AF-A0A8J5U3D3-F1
#
_cell.length_a   1.000
_cell.length_b   1.000
_cell.length_c   1.000
_cell.angle_alpha   90.00
_cell.angle_beta   90.00
_cell.angle_gamma   90.00
#
_symmetry.space_group_name_H-M   'P 1'
#
loop_
_entity.id
_entity.type
_entity.pdbx_description
1 polymer ?
#
loop_
_entity_poly.entity_id
_entity_poly.type
_entity_poly.pdbx_seq_one_letter_code
_entity_poly.pdbx_strand_id
1 'polypeptide(L)'
;MSSFWRTDLSNLDNHQSTAELPTCVDIAIIGAGYSAAAILTHILATTPAADRPSILVLEARQLCSGATGRNGGHLKPDSYNAISGYASEYGIEAAAEVASFEAANVKAVTEYIQQNKVDCDFVLTRAVDVQLSTGHQLRIKEGYDKLIAAGLEPTKDTFSVEGNDAEMMSGVKGAKGCFTYTAGHLWPYKLIHHMFSEAIRQGINLQTNTPVTSVSETTQDATGQWILNTNRGEVRARKVVFATNAYTGSLLPEYKSKIIPYRAVCSRIKTPGPHPLLNNTYALRFSDWNFDYLIPRLDGSIIVGGARDAYIRSIDSWYGNIDDTQVINEARSYFDGYMQRHFHGWEDSGAYVDDTWTGIMGYSSDRLPRVGPIPGRPGMFIMGGFTGHGMPQIYLCGQAMAKVLLEDASFKQTGLPRLFEETQARLEDPRDRVLELPKRPVSRADFPLAIICALSLEADAIEALFDEYWDCHIYTKAPGDPNSHSTGCIGHHNVVLAYMTEAGNANGATVATNCRVSFPHVKLAIVVGICGVIPFTPGPRDAHHEIILGDFIVSQSVVQYDLGRQYPGSLEYKDTNEEALGRPNPEIRSLLSKLKDPRARRAFESDMRRFLSLLQEDLELAAHYPEPGTDRLYEATYRHVDKDMPCDKCGCNGKLVPRERLEREVPDPRVHFGRITSGDTVMKSGEERDAIARKLGVIAFEMESAGVWDSLPCLVVKGACDYADSHKAKATQNYAAATAAACTKAILRHWVVPTSHDSAGEDNLTRFLVPFPPNEDFVGRQDILESLCQELSLKTSYAVAALFGLGGVGKTQIPLAYVHETRAQNPGLSVFWVYASNDEHMRQSYAIIIQQFGIPRGENDLSDLELVKRWLEAEFHRPWLMVVDNVDNLGLFYGTSGLSRYLPTCTQGQLLITTRNRQVAIRATKGRCFIEVPRVAESEAQELLGAHLGFLRPDVADLSTLALKLEYLPLILVQAASFIKENSISTSEYLNLLETDENLIQLLDEDFETDGRYPDSLQAATKTWTVSFLQIRRQNE
;
A
#
# COMPACT_ATOMS: atom_id res chain seq x y z
N MET A 1 -6.65 14.05 -19.49
CA MET A 1 -7.45 12.93 -20.04
C MET A 1 -8.91 13.12 -19.67
N SER A 2 -9.86 12.75 -20.54
CA SER A 2 -11.30 12.79 -20.22
C SER A 2 -11.77 11.40 -19.82
N SER A 3 -12.78 11.31 -18.96
CA SER A 3 -13.45 10.04 -18.66
C SER A 3 -14.54 9.74 -19.69
N PHE A 4 -14.88 8.45 -19.86
CA PHE A 4 -16.00 8.05 -20.70
C PHE A 4 -17.31 8.80 -20.36
N TRP A 5 -17.54 9.06 -19.07
CA TRP A 5 -18.74 9.78 -18.60
C TRP A 5 -18.85 11.21 -19.08
N ARG A 6 -17.77 11.77 -19.63
CA ARG A 6 -17.70 13.15 -20.14
C ARG A 6 -17.51 13.18 -21.66
N THR A 7 -17.96 12.13 -22.35
CA THR A 7 -18.00 12.08 -23.82
C THR A 7 -19.21 12.81 -24.41
N ASP A 8 -20.27 13.00 -23.63
CA ASP A 8 -21.48 13.75 -23.98
C ASP A 8 -21.58 15.01 -23.10
N LEU A 9 -20.83 16.06 -23.49
CA LEU A 9 -20.66 17.25 -22.66
C LEU A 9 -21.92 18.14 -22.65
N SER A 10 -22.30 18.57 -21.44
CA SER A 10 -23.36 19.55 -21.21
C SER A 10 -22.86 20.97 -21.40
N ASN A 11 -23.75 21.87 -21.83
CA ASN A 11 -23.51 23.31 -21.83
C ASN A 11 -23.25 23.90 -20.43
N LEU A 12 -23.50 23.15 -19.35
CA LEU A 12 -23.24 23.58 -17.98
C LEU A 12 -21.80 23.36 -17.50
N ASP A 13 -20.94 22.68 -18.28
CA ASP A 13 -19.56 22.35 -17.86
C ASP A 13 -18.77 23.57 -17.39
N ASN A 14 -18.86 24.66 -18.16
CA ASN A 14 -18.16 25.91 -17.91
C ASN A 14 -19.13 27.03 -17.48
N HIS A 15 -20.28 26.67 -16.89
CA HIS A 15 -21.29 27.65 -16.50
C HIS A 15 -20.80 28.57 -15.37
N GLN A 16 -21.04 29.86 -15.55
CA GLN A 16 -20.88 30.90 -14.54
C GLN A 16 -22.18 31.70 -14.52
N SER A 17 -22.93 31.64 -13.42
CA SER A 17 -24.26 32.26 -13.34
C SER A 17 -24.20 33.80 -13.35
N THR A 18 -23.09 34.37 -12.90
CA THR A 18 -22.81 35.82 -12.90
C THR A 18 -21.38 36.12 -13.34
N ALA A 19 -21.18 37.25 -14.03
CA ALA A 19 -19.86 37.69 -14.50
C ALA A 19 -18.92 38.09 -13.35
N GLU A 20 -19.46 38.75 -12.33
CA GLU A 20 -18.78 39.09 -11.08
C GLU A 20 -19.27 38.19 -9.94
N LEU A 21 -18.40 37.92 -8.97
CA LEU A 21 -18.76 37.17 -7.77
C LEU A 21 -19.60 38.05 -6.82
N PRO A 22 -20.60 37.49 -6.13
CA PRO A 22 -21.28 38.21 -5.06
C PRO A 22 -20.30 38.50 -3.93
N THR A 23 -20.35 39.70 -3.34
CA THR A 23 -19.43 40.09 -2.25
C THR A 23 -19.72 39.35 -0.95
N CYS A 24 -20.97 38.97 -0.73
CA CYS A 24 -21.44 38.28 0.48
C CYS A 24 -22.57 37.32 0.15
N VAL A 25 -22.57 36.15 0.78
CA VAL A 25 -23.64 35.14 0.71
C VAL A 25 -23.89 34.50 2.07
N ASP A 26 -25.05 33.88 2.24
CA ASP A 26 -25.39 33.16 3.47
C ASP A 26 -24.65 31.82 3.54
N ILE A 27 -24.61 31.10 2.41
CA ILE A 27 -24.00 29.77 2.29
C ILE A 27 -23.08 29.74 1.06
N ALA A 28 -21.81 29.37 1.27
CA ALA A 28 -20.89 29.00 0.21
C ALA A 28 -20.61 27.49 0.22
N ILE A 29 -20.69 26.83 -0.93
CA ILE A 29 -20.34 25.41 -1.11
C ILE A 29 -19.13 25.33 -2.04
N ILE A 30 -18.06 24.70 -1.58
CA ILE A 30 -16.82 24.53 -2.36
C ILE A 30 -16.81 23.12 -2.96
N GLY A 31 -16.82 23.03 -4.29
CA GLY A 31 -16.89 21.82 -5.09
C GLY A 31 -18.29 21.56 -5.65
N ALA A 32 -18.41 21.38 -6.96
CA ALA A 32 -19.67 21.12 -7.66
C ALA A 32 -19.81 19.63 -8.07
N GLY A 33 -19.60 18.75 -7.10
CA GLY A 33 -19.80 17.30 -7.24
C GLY A 33 -21.16 16.82 -6.71
N TYR A 34 -21.27 15.50 -6.47
CA TYR A 34 -22.52 14.91 -5.98
C TYR A 34 -22.96 15.47 -4.61
N SER A 35 -22.03 15.73 -3.68
CA SER A 35 -22.36 16.29 -2.36
C SER A 35 -23.09 17.63 -2.47
N ALA A 36 -22.59 18.54 -3.30
CA ALA A 36 -23.23 19.84 -3.51
C ALA A 36 -24.60 19.68 -4.20
N ALA A 37 -24.69 18.86 -5.25
CA ALA A 37 -25.96 18.60 -5.93
C ALA A 37 -27.03 18.06 -4.97
N ALA A 38 -26.66 17.12 -4.09
CA ALA A 38 -27.57 16.55 -3.10
C ALA A 38 -28.03 17.59 -2.08
N ILE A 39 -27.11 18.39 -1.51
CA ILE A 39 -27.45 19.47 -0.57
C ILE A 39 -28.45 20.44 -1.22
N LEU A 40 -28.14 20.93 -2.42
CA LEU A 40 -28.97 21.90 -3.13
C LEU A 40 -30.36 21.34 -3.45
N THR A 41 -30.42 20.10 -3.93
CA THR A 41 -31.69 19.43 -4.25
C THR A 41 -32.61 19.40 -3.04
N HIS A 42 -32.08 19.07 -1.86
CA HIS A 42 -32.87 19.04 -0.64
C HIS A 42 -33.25 20.42 -0.12
N ILE A 43 -32.34 21.40 -0.13
CA ILE A 43 -32.68 22.79 0.23
C ILE A 43 -33.80 23.31 -0.67
N LEU A 44 -33.70 23.12 -1.98
CA LEU A 44 -34.68 23.62 -2.95
C LEU A 44 -36.05 22.93 -2.81
N ALA A 45 -36.06 21.65 -2.44
CA ALA A 45 -37.28 20.89 -2.20
C ALA A 45 -38.00 21.28 -0.90
N THR A 46 -37.26 21.72 0.14
CA THR A 46 -37.83 22.02 1.46
C THR A 46 -38.03 23.51 1.74
N THR A 47 -37.43 24.40 0.94
CA THR A 47 -37.45 25.84 1.20
C THR A 47 -38.11 26.63 0.06
N PRO A 48 -39.22 27.34 0.33
CA PRO A 48 -39.87 28.23 -0.64
C PRO A 48 -38.92 29.33 -1.12
N ALA A 49 -39.06 29.76 -2.37
CA ALA A 49 -38.16 30.74 -2.99
C ALA A 49 -37.98 32.05 -2.20
N ALA A 50 -39.02 32.51 -1.49
CA ALA A 50 -38.96 33.73 -0.68
C ALA A 50 -38.09 33.62 0.58
N ASP A 51 -37.92 32.40 1.10
CA ASP A 51 -37.20 32.12 2.35
C ASP A 51 -35.82 31.48 2.10
N ARG A 52 -35.40 31.37 0.82
CA ARG A 52 -34.14 30.73 0.47
C ARG A 52 -32.95 31.62 0.85
N PRO A 53 -31.94 31.08 1.53
CA PRO A 53 -30.68 31.79 1.72
C PRO A 53 -29.99 32.02 0.37
N SER A 54 -29.15 33.03 0.30
CA SER A 54 -28.24 33.23 -0.83
C SER A 54 -27.16 32.14 -0.83
N ILE A 55 -27.10 31.35 -1.91
CA ILE A 55 -26.19 30.20 -2.03
C ILE A 55 -25.28 30.38 -3.24
N LEU A 56 -23.97 30.27 -2.99
CA LEU A 56 -22.93 30.26 -4.02
C LEU A 56 -22.22 28.92 -4.04
N VAL A 57 -22.04 28.34 -5.23
CA VAL A 57 -21.23 27.14 -5.45
C VAL A 57 -19.99 27.51 -6.26
N LEU A 58 -18.82 27.22 -5.71
CA LEU A 58 -17.52 27.50 -6.32
C LEU A 58 -16.86 26.19 -6.75
N GLU A 59 -16.55 26.05 -8.04
CA GLU A 59 -15.89 24.87 -8.61
C GLU A 59 -14.61 25.29 -9.32
N ALA A 60 -13.50 24.64 -8.97
CA ALA A 60 -12.18 24.97 -9.48
C ALA A 60 -12.03 24.67 -10.97
N ARG A 61 -12.70 23.62 -11.47
CA ARG A 61 -12.65 23.16 -12.86
C ARG A 61 -14.04 23.24 -13.50
N GLN A 62 -14.41 22.25 -14.30
CA GLN A 62 -15.77 22.11 -14.84
C GLN A 62 -16.70 21.42 -13.85
N LEU A 63 -17.99 21.67 -14.01
CA LEU A 63 -19.05 21.00 -13.27
C LEU A 63 -18.87 19.46 -13.31
N CYS A 64 -18.98 18.80 -12.16
CA CYS A 64 -18.89 17.34 -12.04
C CYS A 64 -17.58 16.70 -12.60
N SER A 65 -16.53 17.48 -12.85
CA SER A 65 -15.31 17.01 -13.55
C SER A 65 -14.41 16.08 -12.73
N GLY A 66 -14.55 16.09 -11.41
CA GLY A 66 -13.73 15.30 -10.47
C GLY A 66 -14.23 13.87 -10.24
N ALA A 67 -14.16 13.41 -8.99
CA ALA A 67 -14.45 12.02 -8.61
C ALA A 67 -15.78 11.48 -9.16
N THR A 68 -16.86 12.28 -9.06
CA THR A 68 -18.20 11.85 -9.49
C THR A 68 -18.27 11.59 -11.00
N GLY A 69 -17.71 12.46 -11.84
CA GLY A 69 -17.67 12.25 -13.29
C GLY A 69 -16.63 11.24 -13.76
N ARG A 70 -15.92 10.55 -12.85
CA ARG A 70 -14.82 9.63 -13.17
C ARG A 70 -14.94 8.26 -12.50
N ASN A 71 -16.01 7.98 -11.76
CA ASN A 71 -16.18 6.74 -11.01
C ASN A 71 -16.64 5.54 -11.89
N GLY A 72 -17.01 4.42 -11.26
CA GLY A 72 -17.48 3.21 -11.97
C GLY A 72 -18.97 3.17 -12.32
N GLY A 73 -19.76 4.20 -12.01
CA GLY A 73 -21.21 4.28 -12.29
C GLY A 73 -22.11 3.43 -11.36
N HIS A 74 -21.56 2.86 -10.29
CA HIS A 74 -22.31 2.04 -9.34
C HIS A 74 -23.19 2.86 -8.39
N LEU A 75 -24.38 2.37 -8.07
CA LEU A 75 -25.22 2.78 -6.95
C LEU A 75 -25.52 1.52 -6.10
N LYS A 76 -24.56 1.13 -5.28
CA LYS A 76 -24.54 -0.20 -4.66
C LYS A 76 -24.35 -0.08 -3.15
N PRO A 77 -25.34 -0.48 -2.33
CA PRO A 77 -25.20 -0.44 -0.87
C PRO A 77 -24.26 -1.57 -0.40
N ASP A 78 -23.75 -1.47 0.83
CA ASP A 78 -23.13 -2.59 1.53
C ASP A 78 -24.02 -3.02 2.71
N SER A 79 -24.43 -4.27 2.68
CA SER A 79 -25.29 -4.91 3.68
C SER A 79 -24.61 -6.04 4.44
N TYR A 80 -23.38 -6.41 4.07
CA TYR A 80 -22.74 -7.64 4.56
C TYR A 80 -21.24 -7.51 4.80
N ASN A 81 -20.49 -6.91 3.86
CA ASN A 81 -19.04 -6.98 3.82
C ASN A 81 -18.40 -6.04 4.85
N ALA A 82 -18.42 -4.73 4.61
CA ALA A 82 -17.93 -3.74 5.55
C ALA A 82 -18.78 -3.72 6.84
N ILE A 83 -20.07 -4.05 6.73
CA ILE A 83 -21.02 -4.08 7.84
C ILE A 83 -20.59 -5.10 8.91
N SER A 84 -20.08 -6.27 8.52
CA SER A 84 -19.55 -7.24 9.49
C SER A 84 -18.34 -6.70 10.27
N GLY A 85 -17.46 -5.97 9.57
CA GLY A 85 -16.34 -5.25 10.18
C GLY A 85 -16.82 -4.19 11.17
N TYR A 86 -17.80 -3.38 10.78
CA TYR A 86 -18.39 -2.36 11.67
C TYR A 86 -19.08 -2.97 12.88
N ALA A 87 -19.76 -4.10 12.73
CA ALA A 87 -20.40 -4.78 13.86
C ALA A 87 -19.37 -5.26 14.88
N SER A 88 -18.22 -5.76 14.39
CA SER A 88 -17.12 -6.23 15.23
C SER A 88 -16.39 -5.09 15.93
N GLU A 89 -16.22 -3.94 15.26
CA GLU A 89 -15.44 -2.80 15.78
C GLU A 89 -16.28 -1.82 16.62
N TYR A 90 -17.47 -1.47 16.14
CA TYR A 90 -18.31 -0.41 16.72
C TYR A 90 -19.60 -0.92 17.36
N GLY A 91 -19.85 -2.23 17.29
CA GLY A 91 -21.08 -2.85 17.80
C GLY A 91 -22.17 -2.94 16.74
N ILE A 92 -23.09 -3.87 17.00
CA ILE A 92 -24.11 -4.29 16.03
C ILE A 92 -25.11 -3.19 15.71
N GLU A 93 -25.44 -2.30 16.66
CA GLU A 93 -26.37 -1.19 16.41
C GLU A 93 -25.78 -0.16 15.44
N ALA A 94 -24.50 0.18 15.61
CA ALA A 94 -23.83 1.14 14.72
C ALA A 94 -23.70 0.58 13.29
N ALA A 95 -23.42 -0.71 13.15
CA ALA A 95 -23.41 -1.39 11.86
C ALA A 95 -24.79 -1.39 11.18
N ALA A 96 -25.85 -1.65 11.96
CA ALA A 96 -27.22 -1.63 11.47
C ALA A 96 -27.66 -0.24 10.97
N GLU A 97 -27.24 0.83 11.65
CA GLU A 97 -27.48 2.22 11.21
C GLU A 97 -26.90 2.46 9.81
N VAL A 98 -25.64 2.09 9.57
CA VAL A 98 -24.97 2.27 8.27
C VAL A 98 -25.65 1.46 7.18
N ALA A 99 -25.88 0.16 7.41
CA ALA A 99 -26.49 -0.73 6.41
C ALA A 99 -27.91 -0.26 6.03
N SER A 100 -28.72 0.16 7.01
CA SER A 100 -30.08 0.63 6.76
C SER A 100 -30.10 1.96 6.03
N PHE A 101 -29.14 2.84 6.36
CA PHE A 101 -28.99 4.13 5.71
C PHE A 101 -28.62 3.98 4.22
N GLU A 102 -27.66 3.10 3.89
CA GLU A 102 -27.26 2.88 2.49
C GLU A 102 -28.40 2.28 1.66
N ALA A 103 -29.14 1.31 2.21
CA ALA A 103 -30.32 0.74 1.55
C ALA A 103 -31.41 1.83 1.31
N ALA A 104 -31.67 2.67 2.30
CA ALA A 104 -32.61 3.79 2.17
C ALA A 104 -32.13 4.82 1.13
N ASN A 105 -30.83 5.08 1.03
CA ASN A 105 -30.26 6.02 0.08
C ASN A 105 -30.45 5.54 -1.37
N VAL A 106 -30.22 4.25 -1.66
CA VAL A 106 -30.46 3.67 -2.99
C VAL A 106 -31.92 3.87 -3.42
N LYS A 107 -32.85 3.63 -2.50
CA LYS A 107 -34.28 3.89 -2.72
C LYS A 107 -34.56 5.37 -2.98
N ALA A 108 -34.01 6.27 -2.17
CA ALA A 108 -34.23 7.71 -2.31
C ALA A 108 -33.70 8.28 -3.65
N VAL A 109 -32.53 7.81 -4.10
CA VAL A 109 -31.98 8.18 -5.42
C VAL A 109 -32.85 7.63 -6.55
N THR A 110 -33.32 6.39 -6.43
CA THR A 110 -34.24 5.77 -7.39
C THR A 110 -35.53 6.57 -7.54
N GLU A 111 -36.14 6.94 -6.42
CA GLU A 111 -37.36 7.75 -6.39
C GLU A 111 -37.14 9.13 -7.02
N TYR A 112 -36.03 9.80 -6.69
CA TYR A 112 -35.68 11.08 -7.30
C TYR A 112 -35.55 11.00 -8.83
N ILE A 113 -34.82 9.99 -9.33
CA ILE A 113 -34.61 9.78 -10.77
C ILE A 113 -35.95 9.55 -11.48
N GLN A 114 -36.80 8.70 -10.92
CA GLN A 114 -38.11 8.37 -11.50
C GLN A 114 -39.07 9.56 -11.49
N GLN A 115 -39.16 10.28 -10.36
CA GLN A 115 -40.07 11.42 -10.20
C GLN A 115 -39.70 12.57 -11.14
N ASN A 116 -38.40 12.84 -11.31
CA ASN A 116 -37.90 13.92 -12.15
C ASN A 116 -37.61 13.49 -13.59
N LYS A 117 -37.83 12.20 -13.92
CA LYS A 117 -37.58 11.59 -15.23
C LYS A 117 -36.17 11.89 -15.75
N VAL A 118 -35.18 11.65 -14.88
CA VAL A 118 -33.78 11.98 -15.18
C VAL A 118 -33.22 10.99 -16.18
N ASP A 119 -32.83 11.48 -17.36
CA ASP A 119 -32.15 10.69 -18.39
C ASP A 119 -30.67 10.50 -18.05
N CYS A 120 -30.36 9.45 -17.29
CA CYS A 120 -29.02 9.15 -16.80
C CYS A 120 -28.67 7.65 -16.88
N ASP A 121 -29.23 6.93 -17.85
CA ASP A 121 -29.02 5.48 -18.04
C ASP A 121 -29.20 4.66 -16.76
N PHE A 122 -30.13 5.08 -15.89
CA PHE A 122 -30.34 4.43 -14.61
C PHE A 122 -31.01 3.07 -14.80
N VAL A 123 -30.42 2.04 -14.21
CA VAL A 123 -30.97 0.69 -14.12
C VAL A 123 -30.97 0.26 -12.66
N LEU A 124 -32.16 -0.05 -12.15
CA LEU A 124 -32.32 -0.75 -10.88
C LEU A 124 -32.17 -2.25 -11.15
N THR A 125 -31.22 -2.88 -10.46
CA THR A 125 -30.83 -4.28 -10.69
C THR A 125 -30.40 -4.93 -9.37
N ARG A 126 -29.68 -6.06 -9.43
CA ARG A 126 -28.99 -6.65 -8.29
C ARG A 126 -27.48 -6.51 -8.44
N ALA A 127 -26.80 -6.41 -7.31
CA ALA A 127 -25.37 -6.70 -7.23
C ALA A 127 -25.15 -8.21 -7.20
N VAL A 128 -24.01 -8.64 -7.73
CA VAL A 128 -23.46 -10.00 -7.59
C VAL A 128 -22.00 -9.86 -7.20
N ASP A 129 -21.73 -10.04 -5.92
CA ASP A 129 -20.39 -9.97 -5.34
C ASP A 129 -19.81 -11.35 -5.23
N VAL A 130 -18.91 -11.68 -6.15
CA VAL A 130 -18.30 -13.00 -6.30
C VAL A 130 -17.04 -13.07 -5.46
N GLN A 131 -16.94 -14.09 -4.62
CA GLN A 131 -15.74 -14.43 -3.88
C GLN A 131 -14.94 -15.47 -4.68
N LEU A 132 -13.67 -15.17 -4.94
CA LEU A 132 -12.76 -16.05 -5.70
C LEU A 132 -11.78 -16.81 -4.79
N SER A 133 -11.83 -16.56 -3.47
CA SER A 133 -11.04 -17.24 -2.44
C SER A 133 -11.96 -17.94 -1.44
N THR A 134 -11.69 -19.22 -1.17
CA THR A 134 -12.48 -20.03 -0.22
C THR A 134 -12.39 -19.46 1.20
N GLY A 135 -11.18 -19.15 1.67
CA GLY A 135 -10.99 -18.58 3.01
C GLY A 135 -11.65 -17.21 3.17
N HIS A 136 -11.65 -16.39 2.12
CA HIS A 136 -12.36 -15.11 2.12
C HIS A 136 -13.89 -15.31 2.16
N GLN A 137 -14.41 -16.23 1.33
CA GLN A 137 -15.84 -16.57 1.31
C GLN A 137 -16.34 -17.02 2.69
N LEU A 138 -15.64 -17.96 3.33
CA LEU A 138 -16.04 -18.48 4.64
C LEU A 138 -16.09 -17.37 5.70
N ARG A 139 -15.05 -16.54 5.76
CA ARG A 139 -14.97 -15.41 6.71
C ARG A 139 -16.09 -14.40 6.52
N ILE A 140 -16.36 -13.99 5.29
CA ILE A 140 -17.41 -13.02 4.99
C ILE A 140 -18.80 -13.62 5.24
N LYS A 141 -18.98 -14.91 4.96
CA LYS A 141 -20.21 -15.64 5.27
C LYS A 141 -20.46 -15.75 6.76
N GLU A 142 -19.46 -16.10 7.57
CA GLU A 142 -19.56 -16.12 9.03
C GLU A 142 -19.96 -14.73 9.57
N GLY A 143 -19.34 -13.68 9.01
CA GLY A 143 -19.66 -12.30 9.31
C GLY A 143 -21.13 -11.97 9.02
N TYR A 144 -21.61 -12.35 7.83
CA TYR A 144 -22.98 -12.14 7.37
C TYR A 144 -24.01 -12.93 8.18
N ASP A 145 -23.74 -14.18 8.53
CA ASP A 145 -24.62 -15.03 9.33
C ASP A 145 -24.85 -14.45 10.73
N LYS A 146 -23.82 -13.81 11.32
CA LYS A 146 -23.96 -13.07 12.59
C LYS A 146 -24.90 -11.87 12.45
N LEU A 147 -24.86 -11.17 11.31
CA LEU A 147 -25.78 -10.06 11.05
C LEU A 147 -27.23 -10.55 10.91
N ILE A 148 -27.44 -11.70 10.23
CA ILE A 148 -28.76 -12.36 10.16
C ILE A 148 -29.24 -12.75 11.56
N ALA A 149 -28.39 -13.42 12.35
CA ALA A 149 -28.74 -13.87 13.70
C ALA A 149 -29.09 -12.70 14.64
N ALA A 150 -28.46 -11.54 14.43
CA ALA A 150 -28.79 -10.30 15.12
C ALA A 150 -30.06 -9.60 14.59
N GLY A 151 -30.69 -10.13 13.54
CA GLY A 151 -31.94 -9.62 12.99
C GLY A 151 -31.81 -8.31 12.20
N LEU A 152 -30.64 -8.04 11.62
CA LEU A 152 -30.41 -6.80 10.87
C LEU A 152 -31.29 -6.76 9.62
N GLU A 153 -32.15 -5.75 9.54
CA GLU A 153 -33.13 -5.59 8.46
C GLU A 153 -32.50 -5.69 7.05
N PRO A 154 -31.40 -4.97 6.74
CA PRO A 154 -30.83 -4.97 5.38
C PRO A 154 -30.33 -6.33 4.89
N THR A 155 -30.10 -7.28 5.80
CA THR A 155 -29.69 -8.63 5.42
C THR A 155 -30.80 -9.42 4.72
N LYS A 156 -32.07 -9.02 4.86
CA LYS A 156 -33.23 -9.71 4.27
C LYS A 156 -33.33 -9.61 2.75
N ASP A 157 -32.76 -8.56 2.15
CA ASP A 157 -32.66 -8.42 0.69
C ASP A 157 -31.33 -8.96 0.14
N THR A 158 -30.45 -9.42 1.02
CA THR A 158 -29.19 -10.05 0.66
C THR A 158 -29.36 -11.57 0.64
N PHE A 159 -28.80 -12.24 -0.37
CA PHE A 159 -28.76 -13.69 -0.46
C PHE A 159 -27.35 -14.15 -0.75
N SER A 160 -26.90 -15.18 -0.03
CA SER A 160 -25.63 -15.86 -0.29
C SER A 160 -25.86 -17.15 -1.07
N VAL A 161 -25.02 -17.40 -2.08
CA VAL A 161 -24.97 -18.65 -2.84
C VAL A 161 -23.54 -19.19 -2.72
N GLU A 162 -23.39 -20.51 -2.55
CA GLU A 162 -22.12 -21.16 -2.21
C GLU A 162 -21.80 -22.29 -3.19
N GLY A 163 -20.50 -22.64 -3.29
CA GLY A 163 -20.05 -23.77 -4.10
C GLY A 163 -20.34 -23.62 -5.59
N ASN A 164 -20.64 -24.74 -6.25
CA ASN A 164 -20.85 -24.79 -7.71
C ASN A 164 -22.03 -23.92 -8.19
N ASP A 165 -23.02 -23.69 -7.33
CA ASP A 165 -24.18 -22.84 -7.66
C ASP A 165 -23.78 -21.37 -7.80
N ALA A 166 -22.73 -20.93 -7.10
CA ALA A 166 -22.24 -19.56 -7.19
C ALA A 166 -21.62 -19.25 -8.56
N GLU A 167 -20.86 -20.20 -9.11
CA GLU A 167 -20.29 -20.09 -10.47
C GLU A 167 -21.38 -20.10 -11.53
N MET A 168 -22.38 -20.99 -11.39
CA MET A 168 -23.53 -21.05 -12.30
C MET A 168 -24.38 -19.76 -12.26
N MET A 169 -24.63 -19.23 -11.06
CA MET A 169 -25.43 -18.02 -10.86
C MET A 169 -24.71 -16.76 -11.34
N SER A 170 -23.43 -16.61 -11.01
CA SER A 170 -22.66 -15.42 -11.35
C SER A 170 -22.17 -15.40 -12.79
N GLY A 171 -21.98 -16.57 -13.40
CA GLY A 171 -21.29 -16.74 -14.68
C GLY A 171 -19.77 -16.49 -14.58
N VAL A 172 -19.24 -16.29 -13.38
CA VAL A 172 -17.82 -16.00 -13.13
C VAL A 172 -17.06 -17.29 -12.86
N LYS A 173 -15.97 -17.48 -13.60
CA LYS A 173 -15.08 -18.65 -13.51
C LYS A 173 -14.44 -18.75 -12.13
N GLY A 174 -14.50 -19.93 -11.52
CA GLY A 174 -13.82 -20.22 -10.26
C GLY A 174 -14.45 -19.57 -9.02
N ALA A 175 -15.71 -19.15 -9.11
CA ALA A 175 -16.44 -18.60 -7.97
C ALA A 175 -16.53 -19.62 -6.82
N LYS A 176 -16.21 -19.18 -5.60
CA LYS A 176 -16.30 -19.98 -4.36
C LYS A 176 -17.61 -19.70 -3.60
N GLY A 177 -18.12 -18.50 -3.77
CA GLY A 177 -19.44 -18.07 -3.31
C GLY A 177 -19.79 -16.72 -3.90
N CYS A 178 -21.05 -16.31 -3.80
CA CYS A 178 -21.44 -14.95 -4.17
C CYS A 178 -22.59 -14.43 -3.31
N PHE A 179 -22.62 -13.10 -3.12
CA PHE A 179 -23.71 -12.39 -2.46
C PHE A 179 -24.48 -11.56 -3.46
N THR A 180 -25.80 -11.57 -3.37
CA THR A 180 -26.67 -10.75 -4.23
C THR A 180 -27.70 -9.97 -3.45
N TYR A 181 -27.88 -8.69 -3.81
CA TYR A 181 -28.74 -7.73 -3.13
C TYR A 181 -29.16 -6.60 -4.08
N THR A 182 -30.20 -5.84 -3.75
CA THR A 182 -30.68 -4.74 -4.61
C THR A 182 -29.62 -3.65 -4.75
N ALA A 183 -29.37 -3.25 -5.99
CA ALA A 183 -28.42 -2.21 -6.34
C ALA A 183 -28.88 -1.48 -7.61
N GLY A 184 -28.12 -0.52 -8.06
CA GLY A 184 -28.31 0.09 -9.36
C GLY A 184 -26.99 0.51 -9.99
N HIS A 185 -27.10 0.97 -11.23
CA HIS A 185 -26.02 1.66 -11.90
C HIS A 185 -26.58 2.75 -12.80
N LEU A 186 -25.77 3.77 -13.09
CA LEU A 186 -26.18 4.95 -13.82
C LEU A 186 -25.00 5.68 -14.45
N TRP A 187 -25.31 6.69 -15.27
CA TRP A 187 -24.40 7.70 -15.77
C TRP A 187 -24.30 8.86 -14.76
N PRO A 188 -23.25 8.91 -13.92
CA PRO A 188 -23.18 9.85 -12.80
C PRO A 188 -23.16 11.31 -13.26
N TYR A 189 -22.38 11.61 -14.31
CA TYR A 189 -22.28 12.95 -14.88
C TYR A 189 -23.66 13.49 -15.32
N LYS A 190 -24.48 12.72 -16.05
CA LYS A 190 -25.83 13.13 -16.47
C LYS A 190 -26.76 13.40 -15.29
N LEU A 191 -26.73 12.55 -14.25
CA LEU A 191 -27.51 12.77 -13.02
C LEU A 191 -27.16 14.12 -12.36
N ILE A 192 -25.87 14.38 -12.15
CA ILE A 192 -25.43 15.61 -11.47
C ILE A 192 -25.74 16.86 -12.32
N HIS A 193 -25.54 16.78 -13.62
CA HIS A 193 -25.88 17.89 -14.52
C HIS A 193 -27.37 18.20 -14.53
N HIS A 194 -28.24 17.19 -14.46
CA HIS A 194 -29.68 17.40 -14.29
C HIS A 194 -29.98 18.13 -12.97
N MET A 195 -29.43 17.66 -11.85
CA MET A 195 -29.63 18.28 -10.54
C MET A 195 -29.18 19.75 -10.52
N PHE A 196 -28.02 20.06 -11.11
CA PHE A 196 -27.54 21.43 -11.21
C PHE A 196 -28.34 22.29 -12.20
N SER A 197 -28.81 21.72 -13.31
CA SER A 197 -29.70 22.42 -14.24
C SER A 197 -30.98 22.89 -13.54
N GLU A 198 -31.55 22.02 -12.69
CA GLU A 198 -32.69 22.38 -11.84
C GLU A 198 -32.34 23.47 -10.83
N ALA A 199 -31.21 23.31 -10.14
CA ALA A 199 -30.76 24.26 -9.14
C ALA A 199 -30.53 25.68 -9.71
N ILE A 200 -29.87 25.78 -10.87
CA ILE A 200 -29.62 27.05 -11.55
C ILE A 200 -30.94 27.69 -12.00
N ARG A 201 -31.89 26.90 -12.54
CA ARG A 201 -33.22 27.41 -12.92
C ARG A 201 -33.99 28.00 -11.74
N GLN A 202 -33.70 27.51 -10.54
CA GLN A 202 -34.27 27.98 -9.28
C GLN A 202 -33.45 29.09 -8.59
N GLY A 203 -32.43 29.63 -9.26
CA GLY A 203 -31.69 30.81 -8.82
C GLY A 203 -30.39 30.54 -8.06
N ILE A 204 -29.90 29.29 -8.00
CA ILE A 204 -28.59 28.99 -7.41
C ILE A 204 -27.47 29.56 -8.27
N ASN A 205 -26.51 30.23 -7.63
CA ASN A 205 -25.35 30.80 -8.31
C ASN A 205 -24.21 29.75 -8.37
N LEU A 206 -23.93 29.22 -9.57
CA LEU A 206 -22.81 28.32 -9.83
C LEU A 206 -21.68 29.06 -10.54
N GLN A 207 -20.45 28.91 -10.06
CA GLN A 207 -19.25 29.51 -10.61
C GLN A 207 -18.19 28.43 -10.85
N THR A 208 -18.19 27.85 -12.05
CA THR A 208 -17.12 26.95 -12.51
C THR A 208 -15.87 27.74 -12.89
N ASN A 209 -14.73 27.05 -13.02
CA ASN A 209 -13.42 27.64 -13.30
C ASN A 209 -13.04 28.77 -12.31
N THR A 210 -13.49 28.65 -11.07
CA THR A 210 -13.32 29.64 -9.99
C THR A 210 -12.74 28.94 -8.75
N PRO A 211 -11.44 28.60 -8.78
CA PRO A 211 -10.78 27.93 -7.66
C PRO A 211 -10.77 28.81 -6.41
N VAL A 212 -11.23 28.23 -5.29
CA VAL A 212 -10.94 28.77 -3.96
C VAL A 212 -9.49 28.42 -3.63
N THR A 213 -8.68 29.41 -3.27
CA THR A 213 -7.26 29.22 -2.96
C THR A 213 -7.01 29.19 -1.45
N SER A 214 -7.83 29.88 -0.66
CA SER A 214 -7.77 29.84 0.80
C SER A 214 -9.11 30.27 1.42
N VAL A 215 -9.30 29.88 2.69
CA VAL A 215 -10.44 30.29 3.52
C VAL A 215 -9.88 30.83 4.85
N SER A 216 -10.27 32.05 5.22
CA SER A 216 -9.76 32.73 6.43
C SER A 216 -10.86 33.43 7.22
N GLU A 217 -10.66 33.61 8.53
CA GLU A 217 -11.57 34.39 9.37
C GLU A 217 -11.50 35.89 9.03
N THR A 218 -12.62 36.59 9.16
CA THR A 218 -12.63 38.06 9.08
C THR A 218 -11.91 38.65 10.29
N THR A 219 -10.76 39.28 10.10
CA THR A 219 -9.99 39.93 11.20
C THR A 219 -10.55 41.29 11.64
N GLN A 220 -11.55 41.84 10.94
CA GLN A 220 -11.99 43.23 11.10
C GLN A 220 -13.48 43.43 11.43
N ASP A 221 -14.35 42.43 11.29
CA ASP A 221 -15.80 42.59 11.47
C ASP A 221 -16.36 41.60 12.51
N ALA A 222 -17.14 42.10 13.47
CA ALA A 222 -17.80 41.32 14.54
C ALA A 222 -18.93 40.38 14.04
N THR A 223 -18.97 40.05 12.75
CA THR A 223 -20.12 39.43 12.06
C THR A 223 -20.01 37.91 11.91
N GLY A 224 -18.91 37.28 12.34
CA GLY A 224 -18.77 35.81 12.33
C GLY A 224 -18.83 35.18 10.94
N GLN A 225 -18.22 35.85 9.95
CA GLN A 225 -18.16 35.41 8.55
C GLN A 225 -16.76 34.89 8.18
N TRP A 226 -16.72 34.07 7.13
CA TRP A 226 -15.51 33.52 6.54
C TRP A 226 -15.25 34.17 5.18
N ILE A 227 -13.99 34.45 4.87
CA ILE A 227 -13.55 34.99 3.58
C ILE A 227 -13.03 33.83 2.73
N LEU A 228 -13.59 33.67 1.54
CA LEU A 228 -13.13 32.73 0.52
C LEU A 228 -12.36 33.52 -0.54
N ASN A 229 -11.08 33.24 -0.69
CA ASN A 229 -10.23 33.87 -1.69
C ASN A 229 -10.27 33.06 -2.98
N THR A 230 -10.47 33.73 -4.11
CA THR A 230 -10.48 33.12 -5.45
C THR A 230 -9.66 33.95 -6.43
N ASN A 231 -9.35 33.39 -7.59
CA ASN A 231 -8.74 34.13 -8.69
C ASN A 231 -9.67 35.20 -9.31
N ARG A 232 -10.95 35.23 -8.94
CA ARG A 232 -11.97 36.19 -9.43
C ARG A 232 -12.45 37.15 -8.35
N GLY A 233 -11.74 37.22 -7.22
CA GLY A 233 -12.05 38.09 -6.09
C GLY A 233 -12.48 37.33 -4.84
N GLU A 234 -12.78 38.09 -3.80
CA GLU A 234 -13.15 37.59 -2.48
C GLU A 234 -14.67 37.48 -2.32
N VAL A 235 -15.12 36.44 -1.61
CA VAL A 235 -16.52 36.27 -1.21
C VAL A 235 -16.59 36.03 0.29
N ARG A 236 -17.49 36.74 0.98
CA ARG A 236 -17.78 36.50 2.40
C ARG A 236 -18.95 35.55 2.55
N ALA A 237 -18.86 34.58 3.45
CA ALA A 237 -19.93 33.63 3.73
C ALA A 237 -20.10 33.36 5.22
N ARG A 238 -21.35 33.24 5.70
CA ARG A 238 -21.61 32.85 7.09
C ARG A 238 -21.42 31.35 7.31
N LYS A 239 -21.91 30.53 6.36
CA LYS A 239 -21.73 29.07 6.36
C LYS A 239 -20.90 28.64 5.17
N VAL A 240 -19.88 27.80 5.40
CA VAL A 240 -18.99 27.28 4.34
C VAL A 240 -19.00 25.76 4.37
N VAL A 241 -19.34 25.13 3.24
CA VAL A 241 -19.34 23.67 3.10
C VAL A 241 -18.20 23.23 2.20
N PHE A 242 -17.33 22.37 2.73
CA PHE A 242 -16.27 21.71 1.99
C PHE A 242 -16.82 20.41 1.38
N ALA A 243 -17.16 20.47 0.10
CA ALA A 243 -17.63 19.35 -0.72
C ALA A 243 -16.55 18.91 -1.73
N THR A 244 -15.27 19.09 -1.38
CA THR A 244 -14.11 18.92 -2.26
C THR A 244 -13.48 17.51 -2.20
N ASN A 245 -13.97 16.63 -1.33
CA ASN A 245 -13.54 15.23 -1.20
C ASN A 245 -11.99 15.09 -1.11
N ALA A 246 -11.33 14.46 -2.08
CA ALA A 246 -9.88 14.27 -2.12
C ALA A 246 -9.06 15.57 -1.98
N TYR A 247 -9.60 16.70 -2.43
CA TYR A 247 -8.87 17.98 -2.44
C TYR A 247 -9.01 18.76 -1.13
N THR A 248 -9.75 18.22 -0.13
CA THR A 248 -10.04 18.90 1.14
C THR A 248 -8.77 19.37 1.85
N GLY A 249 -7.72 18.53 1.90
CA GLY A 249 -6.44 18.85 2.54
C GLY A 249 -5.71 20.07 1.99
N SER A 250 -6.06 20.53 0.78
CA SER A 250 -5.46 21.72 0.17
C SER A 250 -6.01 23.02 0.75
N LEU A 251 -7.26 23.00 1.23
CA LEU A 251 -7.91 24.16 1.87
C LEU A 251 -7.92 24.05 3.40
N LEU A 252 -7.93 22.83 3.91
CA LEU A 252 -7.94 22.52 5.34
C LEU A 252 -6.75 21.60 5.68
N PRO A 253 -5.59 22.16 6.05
CA PRO A 253 -4.39 21.39 6.35
C PRO A 253 -4.60 20.29 7.40
N GLU A 254 -5.51 20.49 8.36
CA GLU A 254 -5.89 19.51 9.38
C GLU A 254 -6.50 18.21 8.81
N TYR A 255 -6.97 18.23 7.56
CA TYR A 255 -7.48 17.05 6.85
C TYR A 255 -6.45 16.37 5.93
N LYS A 256 -5.22 16.90 5.80
CA LYS A 256 -4.21 16.35 4.87
C LYS A 256 -3.88 14.87 5.13
N SER A 257 -3.90 14.45 6.39
CA SER A 257 -3.73 13.05 6.80
C SER A 257 -5.03 12.33 7.15
N LYS A 258 -6.20 12.97 6.94
CA LYS A 258 -7.52 12.45 7.34
C LYS A 258 -8.40 12.11 6.16
N ILE A 259 -8.22 12.82 5.04
CA ILE A 259 -8.80 12.50 3.74
C ILE A 259 -7.65 12.49 2.73
N ILE A 260 -7.18 11.28 2.43
CA ILE A 260 -6.05 11.01 1.55
C ILE A 260 -6.56 10.94 0.10
N PRO A 261 -5.97 11.71 -0.84
CA PRO A 261 -6.16 11.48 -2.25
C PRO A 261 -5.73 10.07 -2.67
N TYR A 262 -6.62 9.33 -3.31
CA TYR A 262 -6.37 7.99 -3.84
C TYR A 262 -6.63 8.00 -5.34
N ARG A 263 -5.56 7.88 -6.14
CA ARG A 263 -5.67 7.72 -7.60
C ARG A 263 -6.10 6.30 -7.93
N ALA A 264 -7.17 6.14 -8.70
CA ALA A 264 -7.66 4.86 -9.17
C ALA A 264 -7.95 4.89 -10.67
N VAL A 265 -8.12 3.71 -11.25
CA VAL A 265 -8.35 3.49 -12.67
C VAL A 265 -9.73 2.89 -12.93
N CYS A 266 -10.36 3.34 -14.00
CA CYS A 266 -11.55 2.73 -14.61
C CYS A 266 -11.31 2.59 -16.11
N SER A 267 -11.99 1.63 -16.74
CA SER A 267 -11.95 1.39 -18.18
C SER A 267 -13.33 1.06 -18.72
N ARG A 268 -13.52 1.31 -20.02
CA ARG A 268 -14.66 0.83 -20.79
C ARG A 268 -14.21 -0.31 -21.68
N ILE A 269 -14.94 -1.43 -21.65
CA ILE A 269 -14.74 -2.58 -22.53
C ILE A 269 -15.89 -2.62 -23.52
N LYS A 270 -15.56 -2.75 -24.81
CA LYS A 270 -16.52 -3.01 -25.91
C LYS A 270 -16.36 -4.43 -26.40
N THR A 271 -17.39 -4.95 -27.06
CA THR A 271 -17.42 -6.32 -27.55
C THR A 271 -18.02 -6.39 -28.96
N PRO A 272 -17.29 -6.92 -29.95
CA PRO A 272 -17.77 -7.07 -31.33
C PRO A 272 -18.48 -8.41 -31.61
N GLY A 273 -18.15 -9.47 -30.87
CA GLY A 273 -18.68 -10.82 -31.07
C GLY A 273 -19.90 -11.13 -30.20
N PRO A 274 -20.55 -12.29 -30.40
CA PRO A 274 -21.62 -12.74 -29.53
C PRO A 274 -21.09 -13.02 -28.11
N HIS A 275 -21.86 -12.66 -27.10
CA HIS A 275 -21.53 -12.91 -25.69
C HIS A 275 -22.81 -13.00 -24.85
N PRO A 276 -22.77 -13.63 -23.67
CA PRO A 276 -23.87 -13.58 -22.70
C PRO A 276 -24.18 -12.16 -22.24
N LEU A 277 -25.47 -11.88 -22.02
CA LEU A 277 -25.91 -10.63 -21.40
C LEU A 277 -25.61 -10.65 -19.90
N LEU A 278 -24.97 -9.60 -19.42
CA LEU A 278 -24.82 -9.33 -17.99
C LEU A 278 -25.89 -8.32 -17.59
N ASN A 279 -26.80 -8.71 -16.71
CA ASN A 279 -27.92 -7.85 -16.27
C ASN A 279 -27.70 -7.26 -14.87
N ASN A 280 -26.71 -7.79 -14.14
CA ASN A 280 -26.39 -7.39 -12.78
C ASN A 280 -25.16 -6.49 -12.75
N THR A 281 -25.00 -5.74 -11.66
CA THR A 281 -23.72 -5.11 -11.34
C THR A 281 -22.84 -6.10 -10.57
N TYR A 282 -21.52 -6.10 -10.78
CA TYR A 282 -20.63 -7.12 -10.22
C TYR A 282 -19.50 -6.53 -9.39
N ALA A 283 -19.03 -7.31 -8.41
CA ALA A 283 -17.69 -7.20 -7.87
C ALA A 283 -17.02 -8.58 -7.85
N LEU A 284 -15.79 -8.68 -8.33
CA LEU A 284 -14.97 -9.88 -8.28
C LEU A 284 -13.92 -9.67 -7.19
N ARG A 285 -14.06 -10.39 -6.07
CA ARG A 285 -13.23 -10.23 -4.87
C ARG A 285 -12.21 -11.35 -4.79
N PHE A 286 -10.95 -10.97 -4.92
CA PHE A 286 -9.81 -11.89 -4.82
C PHE A 286 -9.33 -12.02 -3.36
N SER A 287 -9.44 -10.95 -2.57
CA SER A 287 -9.13 -10.91 -1.13
C SER A 287 -9.94 -9.81 -0.42
N ASP A 288 -9.70 -9.58 0.88
CA ASP A 288 -10.37 -8.52 1.66
C ASP A 288 -10.10 -7.11 1.10
N TRP A 289 -8.95 -6.91 0.44
CA TRP A 289 -8.52 -5.60 -0.03
C TRP A 289 -8.41 -5.51 -1.56
N ASN A 290 -8.33 -6.65 -2.27
CA ASN A 290 -8.23 -6.71 -3.72
C ASN A 290 -9.56 -7.16 -4.35
N PHE A 291 -10.18 -6.24 -5.10
CA PHE A 291 -11.36 -6.54 -5.88
C PHE A 291 -11.46 -5.63 -7.11
N ASP A 292 -12.13 -6.16 -8.13
CA ASP A 292 -12.55 -5.43 -9.31
C ASP A 292 -14.06 -5.27 -9.30
N TYR A 293 -14.58 -4.16 -9.82
CA TYR A 293 -16.01 -3.88 -9.89
C TYR A 293 -16.40 -3.49 -11.31
N LEU A 294 -17.60 -3.89 -11.73
CA LEU A 294 -18.06 -3.59 -13.09
C LEU A 294 -19.58 -3.45 -13.19
N ILE A 295 -20.01 -2.65 -14.16
CA ILE A 295 -21.42 -2.51 -14.55
C ILE A 295 -21.57 -2.79 -16.05
N PRO A 296 -22.64 -3.48 -16.45
CA PRO A 296 -23.08 -3.50 -17.84
C PRO A 296 -23.77 -2.17 -18.19
N ARG A 297 -23.74 -1.80 -19.47
CA ARG A 297 -24.42 -0.62 -20.01
C ARG A 297 -25.47 -1.01 -21.03
N LEU A 298 -26.42 -0.09 -21.25
CA LEU A 298 -27.53 -0.27 -22.20
C LEU A 298 -27.05 -0.40 -23.65
N ASP A 299 -25.85 0.07 -23.96
CA ASP A 299 -25.20 -0.07 -25.27
C ASP A 299 -24.37 -1.36 -25.41
N GLY A 300 -24.42 -2.25 -24.42
CA GLY A 300 -23.67 -3.50 -24.38
C GLY A 300 -22.21 -3.39 -23.94
N SER A 301 -21.70 -2.16 -23.71
CA SER A 301 -20.35 -1.99 -23.16
C SER A 301 -20.30 -2.25 -21.65
N ILE A 302 -19.12 -2.58 -21.14
CA ILE A 302 -18.87 -2.80 -19.71
C ILE A 302 -18.01 -1.66 -19.18
N ILE A 303 -18.37 -1.08 -18.05
CA ILE A 303 -17.46 -0.20 -17.29
C ILE A 303 -16.87 -1.02 -16.17
N VAL A 304 -15.55 -1.09 -16.08
CA VAL A 304 -14.82 -1.86 -15.06
C VAL A 304 -13.80 -0.95 -14.37
N GLY A 305 -13.63 -1.11 -13.06
CA GLY A 305 -12.59 -0.45 -12.28
C GLY A 305 -12.06 -1.37 -11.19
N GLY A 306 -11.02 -0.93 -10.49
CA GLY A 306 -10.27 -1.77 -9.55
C GLY A 306 -8.79 -1.79 -9.92
N ALA A 307 -8.30 -2.95 -10.36
CA ALA A 307 -6.92 -3.24 -10.72
C ALA A 307 -5.93 -3.05 -9.57
N ARG A 308 -6.41 -3.11 -8.32
CA ARG A 308 -5.61 -2.69 -7.16
C ARG A 308 -4.32 -3.49 -7.07
N ASP A 309 -4.36 -4.81 -7.26
CA ASP A 309 -3.16 -5.65 -7.23
C ASP A 309 -2.05 -5.21 -8.22
N ALA A 310 -2.43 -4.62 -9.36
CA ALA A 310 -1.47 -4.17 -10.36
C ALA A 310 -0.59 -3.01 -9.89
N TYR A 311 -1.15 -2.08 -9.10
CA TYR A 311 -0.47 -0.82 -8.76
C TYR A 311 -0.32 -0.55 -7.27
N ILE A 312 -0.94 -1.34 -6.39
CA ILE A 312 -1.00 -1.02 -4.96
C ILE A 312 0.38 -0.84 -4.31
N ARG A 313 1.41 -1.46 -4.90
CA ARG A 313 2.80 -1.41 -4.42
C ARG A 313 3.56 -0.18 -4.92
N SER A 314 3.12 0.41 -6.02
CA SER A 314 3.64 1.68 -6.51
C SER A 314 2.99 2.83 -5.74
N ILE A 315 3.26 2.94 -4.43
CA ILE A 315 2.56 3.87 -3.52
C ILE A 315 2.50 5.29 -4.08
N ASP A 316 3.61 5.83 -4.58
CA ASP A 316 3.68 7.18 -5.16
C ASP A 316 2.78 7.36 -6.40
N SER A 317 2.47 6.26 -7.08
CA SER A 317 1.56 6.26 -8.23
C SER A 317 0.09 6.39 -7.82
N TRP A 318 -0.28 6.29 -6.54
CA TRP A 318 -1.70 6.37 -6.17
C TRP A 318 -2.00 7.07 -4.85
N TYR A 319 -1.16 6.91 -3.83
CA TYR A 319 -1.37 7.45 -2.50
C TYR A 319 -0.96 8.93 -2.45
N GLY A 320 -1.84 9.79 -1.93
CA GLY A 320 -1.61 11.23 -1.89
C GLY A 320 -1.56 11.88 -3.28
N ASN A 321 -1.90 11.14 -4.33
CA ASN A 321 -1.75 11.58 -5.70
C ASN A 321 -3.08 12.16 -6.22
N ILE A 322 -3.03 13.43 -6.65
CA ILE A 322 -4.18 14.18 -7.18
C ILE A 322 -4.15 14.32 -8.70
N ASP A 323 -3.11 13.82 -9.37
CA ASP A 323 -2.96 13.94 -10.81
C ASP A 323 -3.91 12.97 -11.52
N ASP A 324 -5.01 13.54 -11.99
CA ASP A 324 -6.06 12.85 -12.71
C ASP A 324 -5.92 12.98 -14.23
N THR A 325 -4.78 13.50 -14.70
CA THR A 325 -4.47 13.67 -16.13
C THR A 325 -3.83 12.42 -16.73
N GLN A 326 -3.22 11.56 -15.91
CA GLN A 326 -2.53 10.34 -16.30
C GLN A 326 -3.19 9.08 -15.73
N VAL A 327 -3.10 7.99 -16.48
CA VAL A 327 -3.45 6.64 -16.00
C VAL A 327 -2.29 6.06 -15.20
N ILE A 328 -2.60 5.22 -14.20
CA ILE A 328 -1.57 4.45 -13.48
C ILE A 328 -0.95 3.44 -14.45
N ASN A 329 0.35 3.60 -14.73
CA ASN A 329 1.04 2.87 -15.81
C ASN A 329 0.98 1.36 -15.62
N GLU A 330 1.12 0.88 -14.39
CA GLU A 330 1.09 -0.53 -14.01
C GLU A 330 -0.28 -1.18 -14.26
N ALA A 331 -1.35 -0.38 -14.28
CA ALA A 331 -2.71 -0.85 -14.51
C ALA A 331 -3.17 -0.69 -15.97
N ARG A 332 -2.34 -0.10 -16.84
CA ARG A 332 -2.74 0.31 -18.20
C ARG A 332 -3.34 -0.83 -19.03
N SER A 333 -2.75 -2.02 -18.95
CA SER A 333 -3.19 -3.21 -19.68
C SER A 333 -3.91 -4.24 -18.80
N TYR A 334 -4.23 -3.90 -17.54
CA TYR A 334 -4.80 -4.87 -16.60
C TYR A 334 -6.15 -5.44 -17.10
N PHE A 335 -6.97 -4.58 -17.71
CA PHE A 335 -8.29 -4.96 -18.20
C PHE A 335 -8.31 -5.58 -19.60
N ASP A 336 -7.17 -5.74 -20.27
CA ASP A 336 -7.09 -6.36 -21.58
C ASP A 336 -7.48 -7.84 -21.49
N GLY A 337 -8.49 -8.28 -22.23
CA GLY A 337 -8.99 -9.67 -22.16
C GLY A 337 -9.72 -10.00 -20.84
N TYR A 338 -10.11 -9.00 -20.05
CA TYR A 338 -10.70 -9.20 -18.72
C TYR A 338 -11.98 -10.06 -18.76
N MET A 339 -12.89 -9.77 -19.69
CA MET A 339 -14.14 -10.52 -19.79
C MET A 339 -13.89 -11.99 -20.13
N GLN A 340 -12.97 -12.24 -21.07
CA GLN A 340 -12.56 -13.58 -21.50
C GLN A 340 -11.96 -14.39 -20.35
N ARG A 341 -11.14 -13.75 -19.50
CA ARG A 341 -10.50 -14.42 -18.35
C ARG A 341 -11.48 -14.82 -17.27
N HIS A 342 -12.49 -13.99 -17.03
CA HIS A 342 -13.30 -14.10 -15.80
C HIS A 342 -14.73 -14.61 -16.03
N PHE A 343 -15.32 -14.45 -17.21
CA PHE A 343 -16.71 -14.83 -17.45
C PHE A 343 -16.83 -15.98 -18.45
N HIS A 344 -17.71 -16.93 -18.16
CA HIS A 344 -18.06 -18.02 -19.08
C HIS A 344 -18.85 -17.47 -20.28
N GLY A 345 -18.56 -17.98 -21.47
CA GLY A 345 -19.20 -17.59 -22.73
C GLY A 345 -18.65 -16.30 -23.34
N TRP A 346 -17.68 -15.64 -22.70
CA TRP A 346 -17.02 -14.43 -23.21
C TRP A 346 -15.71 -14.72 -23.93
N GLU A 347 -15.23 -15.97 -23.95
CA GLU A 347 -13.92 -16.37 -24.49
C GLU A 347 -13.71 -15.91 -25.94
N ASP A 348 -14.73 -16.08 -26.78
CA ASP A 348 -14.70 -15.76 -28.21
C ASP A 348 -15.39 -14.43 -28.54
N SER A 349 -15.73 -13.62 -27.52
CA SER A 349 -16.44 -12.34 -27.70
C SER A 349 -15.62 -11.29 -28.46
N GLY A 350 -14.29 -11.42 -28.46
CA GLY A 350 -13.38 -10.40 -28.97
C GLY A 350 -13.43 -9.10 -28.16
N ALA A 351 -13.91 -9.14 -26.90
CA ALA A 351 -14.00 -7.97 -26.05
C ALA A 351 -12.64 -7.30 -25.84
N TYR A 352 -12.60 -5.96 -25.94
CA TYR A 352 -11.37 -5.17 -25.88
C TYR A 352 -11.59 -3.87 -25.10
N VAL A 353 -10.51 -3.33 -24.54
CA VAL A 353 -10.51 -2.04 -23.82
C VAL A 353 -10.62 -0.90 -24.84
N ASP A 354 -11.69 -0.12 -24.76
CA ASP A 354 -11.98 1.03 -25.63
C ASP A 354 -11.33 2.30 -25.09
N ASP A 355 -11.42 2.52 -23.78
CA ASP A 355 -10.89 3.71 -23.12
C ASP A 355 -10.56 3.40 -21.65
N THR A 356 -9.59 4.11 -21.10
CA THR A 356 -9.13 3.97 -19.71
C THR A 356 -8.89 5.37 -19.15
N TRP A 357 -9.41 5.65 -17.95
CA TRP A 357 -9.26 6.95 -17.31
C TRP A 357 -9.01 6.82 -15.81
N THR A 358 -8.60 7.96 -15.24
CA THR A 358 -8.28 8.09 -13.82
C THR A 358 -9.37 8.84 -13.07
N GLY A 359 -9.67 8.37 -11.86
CA GLY A 359 -10.47 9.07 -10.86
C GLY A 359 -9.71 9.24 -9.55
N ILE A 360 -9.84 10.40 -8.91
CA ILE A 360 -9.25 10.65 -7.57
C ILE A 360 -10.34 10.54 -6.52
N MET A 361 -10.21 9.55 -5.63
CA MET A 361 -11.10 9.34 -4.50
C MET A 361 -10.52 10.00 -3.25
N GLY A 362 -11.37 10.46 -2.34
CA GLY A 362 -10.95 10.88 -1.00
C GLY A 362 -11.13 9.73 -0.02
N TYR A 363 -10.05 9.04 0.31
CA TYR A 363 -10.05 7.96 1.30
C TYR A 363 -9.90 8.54 2.69
N SER A 364 -10.88 8.32 3.56
CA SER A 364 -10.73 8.71 4.95
C SER A 364 -9.76 7.78 5.67
N SER A 365 -8.97 8.34 6.58
CA SER A 365 -7.97 7.60 7.35
C SER A 365 -8.57 6.50 8.24
N ASP A 366 -9.85 6.59 8.55
CA ASP A 366 -10.62 5.63 9.36
C ASP A 366 -11.63 4.81 8.54
N ARG A 367 -11.63 4.94 7.21
CA ARG A 367 -12.53 4.25 6.26
C ARG A 367 -14.03 4.60 6.41
N LEU A 368 -14.38 5.65 7.15
CA LEU A 368 -15.76 6.13 7.33
C LEU A 368 -15.96 7.51 6.69
N PRO A 369 -17.15 7.82 6.14
CA PRO A 369 -17.48 9.18 5.70
C PRO A 369 -17.27 10.24 6.79
N ARG A 370 -16.99 11.47 6.37
CA ARG A 370 -16.82 12.63 7.26
C ARG A 370 -17.86 13.69 6.91
N VAL A 371 -18.88 13.80 7.76
CA VAL A 371 -20.06 14.64 7.52
C VAL A 371 -20.41 15.43 8.77
N GLY A 372 -20.61 16.74 8.62
CA GLY A 372 -21.10 17.61 9.69
C GLY A 372 -20.24 18.85 9.94
N PRO A 373 -20.46 19.55 11.06
CA PRO A 373 -19.68 20.73 11.44
C PRO A 373 -18.23 20.36 11.73
N ILE A 374 -17.29 21.22 11.33
CA ILE A 374 -15.86 21.00 11.57
C ILE A 374 -15.54 21.43 13.01
N PRO A 375 -14.96 20.53 13.85
CA PRO A 375 -14.57 20.86 15.21
C PRO A 375 -13.64 22.08 15.27
N GLY A 376 -13.94 23.02 16.17
CA GLY A 376 -13.14 24.24 16.36
C GLY A 376 -13.30 25.31 15.26
N ARG A 377 -14.17 25.10 14.26
CA ARG A 377 -14.39 26.02 13.13
C ARG A 377 -15.88 26.39 12.97
N PRO A 378 -16.42 27.32 13.77
CA PRO A 378 -17.84 27.65 13.75
C PRO A 378 -18.32 28.10 12.36
N GLY A 379 -19.41 27.52 11.86
CA GLY A 379 -19.95 27.84 10.53
C GLY A 379 -19.25 27.15 9.35
N MET A 380 -18.23 26.33 9.60
CA MET A 380 -17.61 25.48 8.58
C MET A 380 -18.08 24.03 8.71
N PHE A 381 -18.32 23.38 7.58
CA PHE A 381 -18.88 22.04 7.50
C PHE A 381 -18.11 21.20 6.47
N ILE A 382 -17.98 19.90 6.71
CA ILE A 382 -17.38 18.93 5.80
C ILE A 382 -18.44 17.95 5.30
N MET A 383 -18.37 17.59 4.01
CA MET A 383 -19.11 16.47 3.43
C MET A 383 -18.23 15.78 2.39
N GLY A 384 -17.33 14.91 2.87
CA GLY A 384 -16.30 14.27 2.05
C GLY A 384 -15.73 13.01 2.71
N GLY A 385 -14.63 12.48 2.15
CA GLY A 385 -13.95 11.31 2.72
C GLY A 385 -14.76 10.01 2.58
N PHE A 386 -15.49 9.86 1.47
CA PHE A 386 -16.39 8.72 1.27
C PHE A 386 -15.68 7.40 0.86
N THR A 387 -14.33 7.37 0.80
CA THR A 387 -13.53 6.14 0.67
C THR A 387 -13.94 5.25 -0.51
N GLY A 388 -14.20 5.87 -1.66
CA GLY A 388 -14.62 5.16 -2.87
C GLY A 388 -16.07 4.61 -2.86
N HIS A 389 -16.84 4.88 -1.80
CA HIS A 389 -18.19 4.32 -1.57
C HIS A 389 -19.27 5.40 -1.40
N GLY A 390 -19.10 6.57 -2.05
CA GLY A 390 -20.00 7.72 -1.83
C GLY A 390 -21.36 7.65 -2.53
N MET A 391 -21.48 6.91 -3.64
CA MET A 391 -22.75 6.82 -4.40
C MET A 391 -23.94 6.33 -3.56
N PRO A 392 -23.83 5.27 -2.73
CA PRO A 392 -24.90 4.82 -1.85
C PRO A 392 -25.06 5.65 -0.55
N GLN A 393 -24.35 6.78 -0.39
CA GLN A 393 -24.35 7.54 0.88
C GLN A 393 -24.70 9.03 0.70
N ILE A 394 -24.26 9.63 -0.40
CA ILE A 394 -24.22 11.09 -0.54
C ILE A 394 -25.61 11.75 -0.58
N TYR A 395 -26.61 11.14 -1.22
CA TYR A 395 -27.90 11.80 -1.43
C TYR A 395 -28.60 12.14 -0.10
N LEU A 396 -28.76 11.15 0.78
CA LEU A 396 -29.34 11.36 2.12
C LEU A 396 -28.39 12.11 3.07
N CYS A 397 -27.07 12.02 2.88
CA CYS A 397 -26.14 12.93 3.58
C CYS A 397 -26.39 14.40 3.18
N GLY A 398 -26.75 14.66 1.92
CA GLY A 398 -27.16 15.98 1.46
C GLY A 398 -28.46 16.46 2.13
N GLN A 399 -29.42 15.56 2.35
CA GLN A 399 -30.65 15.87 3.11
C GLN A 399 -30.34 16.28 4.55
N ALA A 400 -29.47 15.52 5.21
CA ALA A 400 -29.01 15.82 6.56
C ALA A 400 -28.30 17.17 6.62
N MET A 401 -27.36 17.41 5.70
CA MET A 401 -26.64 18.67 5.61
C MET A 401 -27.56 19.86 5.32
N ALA A 402 -28.60 19.70 4.49
CA ALA A 402 -29.60 20.75 4.27
C ALA A 402 -30.28 21.18 5.59
N LYS A 403 -30.66 20.22 6.45
CA LYS A 403 -31.22 20.51 7.79
C LYS A 403 -30.22 21.25 8.67
N VAL A 404 -28.96 20.82 8.70
CA VAL A 404 -27.91 21.49 9.48
C VAL A 404 -27.70 22.94 8.99
N LEU A 405 -27.71 23.16 7.68
CA LEU A 405 -27.48 24.48 7.08
C LEU A 405 -28.67 25.44 7.23
N LEU A 406 -29.91 24.93 7.22
CA LEU A 406 -31.11 25.77 7.32
C LEU A 406 -31.60 25.95 8.76
N GLU A 407 -31.52 24.91 9.59
CA GLU A 407 -32.18 24.85 10.91
C GLU A 407 -31.19 24.82 12.07
N ASP A 408 -29.87 24.84 11.81
CA ASP A 408 -28.82 24.65 12.82
C ASP A 408 -29.02 23.35 13.64
N ALA A 409 -29.59 22.33 13.00
CA ALA A 409 -29.85 21.04 13.61
C ALA A 409 -28.55 20.37 14.08
N SER A 410 -28.57 19.79 15.28
CA SER A 410 -27.47 18.95 15.78
C SER A 410 -27.31 17.68 14.93
N PHE A 411 -26.10 17.11 14.87
CA PHE A 411 -25.84 15.88 14.10
C PHE A 411 -26.84 14.76 14.45
N LYS A 412 -27.13 14.57 15.73
CA LYS A 412 -28.10 13.56 16.21
C LYS A 412 -29.51 13.75 15.64
N GLN A 413 -29.94 14.99 15.38
CA GLN A 413 -31.26 15.29 14.80
C GLN A 413 -31.33 15.03 13.29
N THR A 414 -30.19 14.84 12.62
CA THR A 414 -30.15 14.62 11.18
C THR A 414 -30.65 13.24 10.77
N GLY A 415 -30.51 12.25 11.65
CA GLY A 415 -30.78 10.83 11.36
C GLY A 415 -29.66 10.12 10.61
N LEU A 416 -28.48 10.74 10.47
CA LEU A 416 -27.30 10.07 9.92
C LEU A 416 -26.78 8.97 10.86
N PRO A 417 -26.14 7.92 10.30
CA PRO A 417 -25.40 6.96 11.10
C PRO A 417 -24.37 7.67 11.97
N ARG A 418 -24.28 7.28 13.25
CA ARG A 418 -23.37 7.92 14.21
C ARG A 418 -21.90 7.88 13.77
N LEU A 419 -21.53 6.88 12.98
CA LEU A 419 -20.17 6.69 12.47
C LEU A 419 -19.76 7.72 11.42
N PHE A 420 -20.70 8.49 10.86
CA PHE A 420 -20.41 9.50 9.83
C PHE A 420 -20.08 10.87 10.44
N GLU A 421 -20.35 11.07 11.73
CA GLU A 421 -20.15 12.35 12.42
C GLU A 421 -18.67 12.74 12.38
N GLU A 422 -18.38 13.94 11.90
CA GLU A 422 -17.06 14.54 12.09
C GLU A 422 -16.92 15.00 13.55
N THR A 423 -15.95 14.44 14.27
CA THR A 423 -15.73 14.71 15.69
C THR A 423 -14.27 15.03 15.96
N GLN A 424 -14.01 15.75 17.05
CA GLN A 424 -12.64 16.08 17.46
C GLN A 424 -11.78 14.81 17.60
N ALA A 425 -12.33 13.73 18.15
CA ALA A 425 -11.62 12.46 18.31
C ALA A 425 -11.18 11.85 16.96
N ARG A 426 -12.03 11.95 15.93
CA ARG A 426 -11.69 11.46 14.57
C ARG A 426 -10.69 12.37 13.86
N LEU A 427 -10.67 13.65 14.18
CA LEU A 427 -9.67 14.59 13.66
C LEU A 427 -8.30 14.39 14.33
N GLU A 428 -8.28 14.00 15.61
CA GLU A 428 -7.05 13.74 16.36
C GLU A 428 -6.48 12.33 16.16
N ASP A 429 -7.26 11.36 15.66
CA ASP A 429 -6.83 9.97 15.49
C ASP A 429 -5.60 9.85 14.56
N PRO A 430 -4.43 9.39 15.05
CA PRO A 430 -3.20 9.36 14.26
C PRO A 430 -3.15 8.22 13.23
N ARG A 431 -4.10 7.28 13.25
CA ARG A 431 -4.07 6.10 12.38
C ARG A 431 -4.36 6.47 10.93
N ASP A 432 -3.59 5.88 10.02
CA ASP A 432 -3.87 5.86 8.59
C ASP A 432 -4.13 4.43 8.12
N ARG A 433 -5.42 4.06 8.06
CA ARG A 433 -5.85 2.73 7.63
C ARG A 433 -5.80 2.52 6.12
N VAL A 434 -5.41 3.54 5.33
CA VAL A 434 -5.26 3.42 3.87
C VAL A 434 -4.00 2.61 3.52
N LEU A 435 -2.95 2.72 4.35
CA LEU A 435 -1.67 2.00 4.18
C LEU A 435 -1.56 0.70 5.00
N GLU A 436 -2.59 0.33 5.77
CA GLU A 436 -2.65 -0.93 6.53
C GLU A 436 -2.88 -2.17 5.63
N LEU A 437 -2.05 -2.34 4.60
CA LEU A 437 -1.98 -3.55 3.78
C LEU A 437 -0.87 -4.47 4.30
N PRO A 438 -1.03 -5.81 4.26
CA PRO A 438 0.09 -6.70 4.46
C PRO A 438 1.12 -6.42 3.35
N LYS A 439 2.30 -5.92 3.74
CA LYS A 439 3.37 -5.63 2.77
C LYS A 439 3.95 -6.95 2.27
N ARG A 440 3.65 -7.33 1.02
CA ARG A 440 4.28 -8.49 0.39
C ARG A 440 5.82 -8.31 0.42
N PRO A 441 6.57 -9.32 0.87
CA PRO A 441 8.03 -9.33 0.88
C PRO A 441 8.62 -8.89 -0.45
N VAL A 442 9.67 -8.08 -0.48
CA VAL A 442 10.40 -7.81 -1.74
C VAL A 442 11.51 -8.83 -1.96
N SER A 443 11.92 -9.52 -0.89
CA SER A 443 12.98 -10.50 -0.85
C SER A 443 12.72 -11.56 0.22
N ARG A 444 13.56 -12.60 0.22
CA ARG A 444 13.56 -13.64 1.26
C ARG A 444 14.00 -13.11 2.64
N ALA A 445 14.60 -11.93 2.69
CA ALA A 445 14.96 -11.29 3.95
C ALA A 445 13.76 -10.61 4.64
N ASP A 446 12.62 -10.46 3.97
CA ASP A 446 11.45 -9.79 4.56
C ASP A 446 10.48 -10.76 5.24
N PHE A 447 10.94 -11.97 5.57
CA PHE A 447 10.22 -13.00 6.31
C PHE A 447 10.74 -13.08 7.75
N PRO A 448 10.14 -12.33 8.69
CA PRO A 448 10.58 -12.33 10.09
C PRO A 448 10.14 -13.59 10.86
N LEU A 449 9.22 -14.38 10.30
CA LEU A 449 8.64 -15.55 10.95
C LEU A 449 8.84 -16.80 10.10
N ALA A 450 9.38 -17.85 10.72
CA ALA A 450 9.33 -19.20 10.18
C ALA A 450 8.34 -20.05 10.98
N ILE A 451 7.49 -20.82 10.33
CA ILE A 451 6.70 -21.88 10.94
C ILE A 451 7.27 -23.20 10.45
N ILE A 452 7.59 -24.11 11.38
CA ILE A 452 8.20 -25.40 11.07
C ILE A 452 7.23 -26.50 11.50
N CYS A 453 6.85 -27.34 10.54
CA CYS A 453 5.92 -28.45 10.74
C CYS A 453 6.57 -29.78 10.39
N ALA A 454 6.37 -30.78 11.25
CA ALA A 454 6.97 -32.10 11.11
C ALA A 454 6.17 -33.01 10.15
N LEU A 455 4.85 -32.85 10.16
CA LEU A 455 3.90 -33.67 9.41
C LEU A 455 3.08 -32.80 8.44
N SER A 456 2.69 -33.37 7.29
CA SER A 456 1.86 -32.67 6.30
C SER A 456 0.56 -32.14 6.90
N LEU A 457 -0.14 -32.94 7.72
CA LEU A 457 -1.37 -32.51 8.40
C LEU A 457 -1.21 -31.26 9.29
N GLU A 458 0.00 -31.00 9.78
CA GLU A 458 0.31 -29.81 10.59
C GLU A 458 0.53 -28.59 9.70
N ALA A 459 1.23 -28.80 8.59
CA ALA A 459 1.49 -27.78 7.58
C ALA A 459 0.21 -27.37 6.86
N ASP A 460 -0.62 -28.34 6.45
CA ASP A 460 -1.91 -28.11 5.78
C ASP A 460 -2.84 -27.23 6.64
N ALA A 461 -2.86 -27.48 7.95
CA ALA A 461 -3.64 -26.68 8.90
C ALA A 461 -3.12 -25.23 9.05
N ILE A 462 -1.80 -25.01 8.95
CA ILE A 462 -1.22 -23.65 8.96
C ILE A 462 -1.46 -22.94 7.63
N GLU A 463 -1.29 -23.64 6.52
CA GLU A 463 -1.46 -23.11 5.17
C GLU A 463 -2.90 -22.67 4.92
N ALA A 464 -3.89 -23.45 5.37
CA ALA A 464 -5.31 -23.07 5.38
C ALA A 464 -5.60 -21.78 6.17
N LEU A 465 -4.71 -21.39 7.09
CA LEU A 465 -4.79 -20.15 7.86
C LEU A 465 -4.01 -18.97 7.27
N PHE A 466 -3.34 -19.12 6.11
CA PHE A 466 -2.76 -17.98 5.40
C PHE A 466 -3.86 -17.01 4.95
N ASP A 467 -3.65 -15.72 5.21
CA ASP A 467 -4.51 -14.65 4.70
C ASP A 467 -4.17 -14.36 3.23
N GLU A 468 -2.90 -14.52 2.83
CA GLU A 468 -2.41 -14.45 1.45
C GLU A 468 -1.25 -15.42 1.20
N TYR A 469 -1.07 -15.80 -0.05
CA TYR A 469 0.01 -16.66 -0.54
C TYR A 469 1.01 -15.83 -1.35
N TRP A 470 2.28 -16.01 -1.06
CA TRP A 470 3.39 -15.29 -1.67
C TRP A 470 4.16 -16.13 -2.69
N ASP A 471 3.85 -17.41 -2.83
CA ASP A 471 4.60 -18.36 -3.65
C ASP A 471 4.84 -17.85 -5.06
N CYS A 472 6.13 -17.65 -5.36
CA CYS A 472 6.61 -17.19 -6.65
C CYS A 472 8.11 -17.47 -6.77
N HIS A 473 8.64 -17.26 -7.97
CA HIS A 473 10.05 -17.48 -8.28
C HIS A 473 11.02 -16.60 -7.46
N ILE A 474 10.52 -15.50 -6.86
CA ILE A 474 11.32 -14.52 -6.09
C ILE A 474 11.73 -15.09 -4.72
N TYR A 475 10.89 -15.90 -4.07
CA TYR A 475 11.15 -16.43 -2.73
C TYR A 475 11.69 -17.86 -2.75
N THR A 476 12.33 -18.25 -3.84
CA THR A 476 12.88 -19.60 -3.99
C THR A 476 14.00 -19.86 -2.98
N LYS A 477 14.11 -21.12 -2.54
CA LYS A 477 15.12 -21.54 -1.56
C LYS A 477 16.55 -21.29 -2.05
N ALA A 478 17.47 -21.06 -1.12
CA ALA A 478 18.87 -20.81 -1.46
C ALA A 478 19.53 -22.05 -2.08
N PRO A 479 20.53 -21.88 -2.96
CA PRO A 479 21.32 -23.00 -3.44
C PRO A 479 21.85 -23.83 -2.27
N GLY A 480 21.56 -25.13 -2.28
CA GLY A 480 21.96 -26.06 -1.22
C GLY A 480 20.93 -26.28 -0.11
N ASP A 481 19.83 -25.51 -0.07
CA ASP A 481 18.72 -25.79 0.85
C ASP A 481 17.87 -26.98 0.33
N PRO A 482 17.85 -28.12 1.04
CA PRO A 482 17.06 -29.28 0.63
C PRO A 482 15.57 -29.15 1.00
N ASN A 483 15.18 -28.21 1.86
CA ASN A 483 13.82 -28.10 2.39
C ASN A 483 12.81 -27.69 1.30
N SER A 484 11.55 -28.00 1.56
CA SER A 484 10.40 -27.39 0.85
C SER A 484 9.85 -26.27 1.71
N HIS A 485 9.38 -25.20 1.06
CA HIS A 485 8.81 -24.04 1.71
C HIS A 485 7.57 -23.56 0.96
N SER A 486 6.58 -23.10 1.73
CA SER A 486 5.49 -22.25 1.26
C SER A 486 5.62 -20.88 1.92
N THR A 487 5.15 -19.85 1.25
CA THR A 487 5.29 -18.46 1.69
C THR A 487 3.95 -17.76 1.67
N GLY A 488 3.67 -16.96 2.70
CA GLY A 488 2.40 -16.27 2.82
C GLY A 488 2.38 -15.23 3.91
N CYS A 489 1.17 -14.78 4.25
CA CYS A 489 0.94 -13.81 5.31
C CYS A 489 -0.07 -14.34 6.32
N ILE A 490 0.19 -14.13 7.61
CA ILE A 490 -0.77 -14.31 8.69
C ILE A 490 -0.87 -13.00 9.47
N GLY A 491 -2.02 -12.33 9.40
CA GLY A 491 -2.23 -10.99 9.92
C GLY A 491 -1.32 -9.98 9.20
N HIS A 492 -0.40 -9.37 9.94
CA HIS A 492 0.60 -8.44 9.40
C HIS A 492 2.00 -9.08 9.27
N HIS A 493 2.11 -10.39 9.50
CA HIS A 493 3.39 -11.09 9.52
C HIS A 493 3.60 -11.86 8.23
N ASN A 494 4.72 -11.61 7.56
CA ASN A 494 5.18 -12.45 6.47
C ASN A 494 5.77 -13.73 7.05
N VAL A 495 5.27 -14.87 6.55
CA VAL A 495 5.53 -16.20 7.10
C VAL A 495 6.14 -17.08 6.02
N VAL A 496 7.24 -17.75 6.38
CA VAL A 496 7.68 -18.94 5.64
C VAL A 496 7.23 -20.18 6.42
N LEU A 497 6.50 -21.07 5.76
CA LEU A 497 6.16 -22.40 6.25
C LEU A 497 7.18 -23.39 5.70
N ALA A 498 7.99 -23.98 6.57
CA ALA A 498 9.01 -24.96 6.24
C ALA A 498 8.55 -26.38 6.60
N TYR A 499 8.65 -27.28 5.63
CA TYR A 499 8.22 -28.68 5.76
C TYR A 499 9.43 -29.54 6.16
N MET A 500 9.31 -30.28 7.27
CA MET A 500 10.32 -31.27 7.63
C MET A 500 10.11 -32.57 6.84
N THR A 501 11.21 -33.29 6.60
CA THR A 501 11.15 -34.60 5.95
C THR A 501 10.63 -35.69 6.89
N GLU A 502 11.12 -35.69 8.14
CA GLU A 502 10.73 -36.62 9.20
C GLU A 502 10.90 -35.93 10.56
N ALA A 503 10.14 -36.37 11.57
CA ALA A 503 10.29 -35.94 12.95
C ALA A 503 11.66 -36.31 13.53
N GLY A 504 12.13 -35.56 14.54
CA GLY A 504 13.42 -35.79 15.21
C GLY A 504 14.28 -34.52 15.31
N ASN A 505 15.16 -34.48 16.31
CA ASN A 505 15.93 -33.26 16.62
C ASN A 505 16.95 -32.94 15.52
N ALA A 506 17.61 -33.96 14.96
CA ALA A 506 18.58 -33.77 13.87
C ALA A 506 17.92 -33.15 12.62
N ASN A 507 16.71 -33.58 12.30
CA ASN A 507 15.93 -33.03 11.19
C ASN A 507 15.44 -31.61 11.52
N GLY A 508 14.97 -31.37 12.74
CA GLY A 508 14.59 -30.04 13.22
C GLY A 508 15.72 -29.03 13.08
N ALA A 509 16.94 -29.40 13.52
CA ALA A 509 18.14 -28.56 13.39
C ALA A 509 18.50 -28.30 11.91
N THR A 510 18.42 -29.33 11.07
CA THR A 510 18.73 -29.23 9.64
C THR A 510 17.74 -28.27 8.94
N VAL A 511 16.44 -28.44 9.20
CA VAL A 511 15.40 -27.59 8.61
C VAL A 511 15.55 -26.16 9.08
N ALA A 512 15.75 -25.93 10.38
CA ALA A 512 15.94 -24.59 10.94
C ALA A 512 17.20 -23.90 10.39
N THR A 513 18.32 -24.61 10.29
CA THR A 513 19.57 -24.07 9.74
C THR A 513 19.41 -23.68 8.28
N ASN A 514 18.86 -24.56 7.45
CA ASN A 514 18.68 -24.29 6.03
C ASN A 514 17.59 -23.24 5.76
N CYS A 515 16.52 -23.21 6.57
CA CYS A 515 15.52 -22.15 6.55
C CYS A 515 16.18 -20.79 6.84
N ARG A 516 17.06 -20.70 7.84
CA ARG A 516 17.83 -19.49 8.13
C ARG A 516 18.78 -19.08 6.99
N VAL A 517 19.30 -20.03 6.22
CA VAL A 517 20.11 -19.73 5.03
C VAL A 517 19.26 -19.15 3.90
N SER A 518 18.08 -19.72 3.66
CA SER A 518 17.14 -19.25 2.64
C SER A 518 16.47 -17.91 3.01
N PHE A 519 16.15 -17.75 4.29
CA PHE A 519 15.43 -16.61 4.88
C PHE A 519 16.28 -16.01 6.00
N PRO A 520 17.23 -15.11 5.66
CA PRO A 520 18.33 -14.73 6.56
C PRO A 520 17.90 -13.92 7.79
N HIS A 521 16.71 -13.30 7.78
CA HIS A 521 16.26 -12.37 8.81
C HIS A 521 15.08 -12.93 9.62
N VAL A 522 14.90 -14.25 9.65
CA VAL A 522 13.93 -14.90 10.53
C VAL A 522 14.28 -14.55 11.98
N LYS A 523 13.36 -13.88 12.68
CA LYS A 523 13.50 -13.45 14.08
C LYS A 523 12.93 -14.46 15.06
N LEU A 524 11.92 -15.19 14.62
CA LEU A 524 11.23 -16.20 15.41
C LEU A 524 10.90 -17.39 14.53
N ALA A 525 11.20 -18.59 15.02
CA ALA A 525 10.63 -19.83 14.52
C ALA A 525 9.49 -20.29 15.45
N ILE A 526 8.36 -20.71 14.89
CA ILE A 526 7.32 -21.40 15.67
C ILE A 526 7.28 -22.85 15.22
N VAL A 527 7.60 -23.75 16.14
CA VAL A 527 7.48 -25.19 15.88
C VAL A 527 6.05 -25.58 16.17
N VAL A 528 5.28 -25.82 15.11
CA VAL A 528 3.86 -26.14 15.19
C VAL A 528 3.66 -27.61 14.89
N GLY A 529 2.88 -28.29 15.72
CA GLY A 529 2.53 -29.67 15.45
C GLY A 529 1.75 -30.36 16.56
N ILE A 530 1.87 -31.67 16.66
CA ILE A 530 1.22 -32.47 17.69
C ILE A 530 2.22 -33.01 18.72
N CYS A 531 1.72 -33.34 19.92
CA CYS A 531 2.56 -33.86 21.01
C CYS A 531 1.81 -34.85 21.90
N GLY A 532 2.57 -35.60 22.70
CA GLY A 532 2.04 -36.39 23.81
C GLY A 532 2.01 -35.54 25.09
N VAL A 533 0.94 -35.61 25.87
CA VAL A 533 0.74 -34.75 27.04
C VAL A 533 0.75 -35.51 28.36
N ILE A 534 1.09 -34.80 29.43
CA ILE A 534 0.95 -35.29 30.79
C ILE A 534 -0.49 -35.01 31.23
N PRO A 535 -1.28 -36.04 31.59
CA PRO A 535 -2.72 -35.86 31.79
C PRO A 535 -3.09 -34.92 32.94
N PHE A 536 -2.27 -34.90 33.99
CA PHE A 536 -2.49 -34.11 35.20
C PHE A 536 -1.24 -33.32 35.55
N THR A 537 -1.37 -32.00 35.62
CA THR A 537 -0.27 -31.12 36.05
C THR A 537 -0.56 -30.52 37.43
N PRO A 538 0.46 -30.18 38.24
CA PRO A 538 0.24 -29.61 39.57
C PRO A 538 -0.42 -28.22 39.48
N GLY A 539 -1.53 -28.01 40.18
CA GLY A 539 -2.19 -26.73 40.34
C GLY A 539 -2.09 -26.16 41.76
N PRO A 540 -2.64 -24.96 42.03
CA PRO A 540 -2.66 -24.39 43.37
C PRO A 540 -3.51 -25.23 44.33
N ARG A 541 -3.03 -25.45 45.57
CA ARG A 541 -3.76 -26.12 46.67
C ARG A 541 -4.17 -27.58 46.37
N ASP A 542 -3.22 -28.40 45.92
CA ASP A 542 -3.39 -29.84 45.67
C ASP A 542 -4.46 -30.21 44.61
N ALA A 543 -4.98 -29.23 43.87
CA ALA A 543 -5.80 -29.46 42.70
C ALA A 543 -4.92 -29.77 41.49
N HIS A 544 -5.27 -30.77 40.68
CA HIS A 544 -4.60 -31.05 39.42
C HIS A 544 -5.28 -30.30 38.26
N HIS A 545 -4.48 -29.69 37.37
CA HIS A 545 -5.00 -29.20 36.10
C HIS A 545 -5.02 -30.33 35.09
N GLU A 546 -6.22 -30.68 34.63
CA GLU A 546 -6.48 -31.74 33.67
C GLU A 546 -6.20 -31.27 32.22
N ILE A 547 -5.35 -32.00 31.51
CA ILE A 547 -5.05 -31.82 30.07
C ILE A 547 -5.66 -32.97 29.28
N ILE A 548 -6.57 -32.67 28.36
CA ILE A 548 -7.25 -33.65 27.49
C ILE A 548 -6.70 -33.62 26.06
N LEU A 549 -7.05 -34.61 25.24
CA LEU A 549 -6.67 -34.59 23.83
C LEU A 549 -7.38 -33.43 23.10
N GLY A 550 -6.62 -32.76 22.24
CA GLY A 550 -7.05 -31.53 21.56
C GLY A 550 -6.85 -30.23 22.36
N ASP A 551 -6.35 -30.29 23.59
CA ASP A 551 -5.84 -29.10 24.27
C ASP A 551 -4.54 -28.59 23.61
N PHE A 552 -4.27 -27.29 23.77
CA PHE A 552 -3.10 -26.62 23.19
C PHE A 552 -2.00 -26.45 24.24
N ILE A 553 -0.78 -26.75 23.86
CA ILE A 553 0.42 -26.66 24.69
C ILE A 553 1.33 -25.58 24.11
N VAL A 554 1.69 -24.59 24.93
CA VAL A 554 2.61 -23.52 24.55
C VAL A 554 3.83 -23.55 25.46
N SER A 555 5.02 -23.68 24.87
CA SER A 555 6.25 -23.80 25.66
C SER A 555 6.62 -22.51 26.38
N GLN A 556 7.05 -22.63 27.64
CA GLN A 556 7.82 -21.61 28.35
C GLN A 556 9.33 -21.87 28.29
N SER A 557 9.71 -23.13 28.12
CA SER A 557 11.08 -23.62 27.95
C SER A 557 11.06 -25.07 27.46
N VAL A 558 12.12 -25.51 26.79
CA VAL A 558 12.29 -26.89 26.29
C VAL A 558 13.43 -27.57 27.06
N VAL A 559 13.31 -28.89 27.28
CA VAL A 559 14.38 -29.72 27.87
C VAL A 559 14.56 -30.96 27.02
N GLN A 560 15.80 -31.28 26.66
CA GLN A 560 16.08 -32.55 25.99
C GLN A 560 16.16 -33.67 27.03
N TYR A 561 15.21 -34.61 27.01
CA TYR A 561 15.09 -35.60 28.08
C TYR A 561 15.96 -36.85 27.84
N ASP A 562 16.43 -37.11 26.64
CA ASP A 562 17.34 -38.23 26.36
C ASP A 562 18.82 -37.80 26.35
N LEU A 563 19.11 -36.52 26.61
CA LEU A 563 20.46 -35.99 26.70
C LEU A 563 20.96 -36.04 28.16
N GLY A 564 21.83 -36.99 28.44
CA GLY A 564 22.29 -37.24 29.81
C GLY A 564 23.47 -38.19 29.93
N ARG A 565 23.88 -38.46 31.17
CA ARG A 565 24.82 -39.53 31.51
C ARG A 565 24.04 -40.76 31.94
N GLN A 566 24.17 -41.85 31.20
CA GLN A 566 23.53 -43.12 31.52
C GLN A 566 24.35 -43.87 32.57
N TYR A 567 23.72 -44.16 33.71
CA TYR A 567 24.24 -45.04 34.76
C TYR A 567 23.42 -46.35 34.78
N PRO A 568 23.90 -47.40 35.46
CA PRO A 568 23.09 -48.60 35.67
C PRO A 568 21.75 -48.26 36.34
N GLY A 569 20.64 -48.41 35.61
CA GLY A 569 19.28 -48.19 36.12
C GLY A 569 18.83 -46.73 36.22
N SER A 570 19.62 -45.74 35.79
CA SER A 570 19.20 -44.33 35.82
C SER A 570 19.88 -43.48 34.75
N LEU A 571 19.16 -42.49 34.23
CA LEU A 571 19.69 -41.43 33.38
C LEU A 571 19.78 -40.13 34.20
N GLU A 572 20.98 -39.57 34.28
CA GLU A 572 21.21 -38.24 34.82
C GLU A 572 21.12 -37.22 33.67
N TYR A 573 20.03 -36.46 33.64
CA TYR A 573 19.76 -35.47 32.60
C TYR A 573 20.75 -34.31 32.69
N LYS A 574 21.16 -33.78 31.53
CA LYS A 574 21.96 -32.56 31.45
C LYS A 574 21.04 -31.34 31.51
N ASP A 575 20.63 -30.93 32.72
CA ASP A 575 19.70 -29.81 32.95
C ASP A 575 20.32 -28.62 33.71
N THR A 576 21.66 -28.56 33.77
CA THR A 576 22.42 -27.46 34.39
C THR A 576 22.35 -26.17 33.56
N ASN A 577 22.61 -25.00 34.17
CA ASN A 577 22.50 -23.70 33.47
C ASN A 577 23.38 -23.56 32.21
N GLU A 578 24.48 -24.30 32.10
CA GLU A 578 25.38 -24.29 30.94
C GLU A 578 24.91 -25.24 29.82
N GLU A 579 24.08 -26.22 30.14
CA GLU A 579 23.63 -27.29 29.24
C GLU A 579 22.12 -27.23 28.93
N ALA A 580 21.38 -26.37 29.63
CA ALA A 580 19.95 -26.15 29.42
C ALA A 580 19.71 -25.28 28.19
N LEU A 581 18.81 -25.72 27.31
CA LEU A 581 18.30 -24.91 26.20
C LEU A 581 17.79 -23.55 26.71
N GLY A 582 18.11 -22.49 25.97
CA GLY A 582 17.76 -21.13 26.35
C GLY A 582 16.25 -20.91 26.52
N ARG A 583 15.85 -19.82 27.19
CA ARG A 583 14.43 -19.40 27.25
C ARG A 583 14.08 -18.56 26.02
N PRO A 584 12.79 -18.45 25.63
CA PRO A 584 12.38 -17.49 24.62
C PRO A 584 12.91 -16.09 24.97
N ASN A 585 13.13 -15.27 23.94
CA ASN A 585 13.63 -13.91 24.13
C ASN A 585 12.68 -13.08 25.03
N PRO A 586 13.14 -11.94 25.61
CA PRO A 586 12.32 -11.13 26.52
C PRO A 586 10.98 -10.68 25.92
N GLU A 587 10.93 -10.40 24.62
CA GLU A 587 9.72 -9.98 23.90
C GLU A 587 8.64 -11.06 23.93
N ILE A 588 8.99 -12.29 23.54
CA ILE A 588 8.08 -13.44 23.57
C ILE A 588 7.68 -13.77 25.01
N ARG A 589 8.60 -13.70 25.98
CA ARG A 589 8.25 -13.91 27.40
C ARG A 589 7.29 -12.87 27.94
N SER A 590 7.40 -11.62 27.49
CA SER A 590 6.45 -10.55 27.82
C SER A 590 5.06 -10.86 27.24
N LEU A 591 5.00 -11.25 25.96
CA LEU A 591 3.75 -11.67 25.30
C LEU A 591 3.10 -12.85 26.02
N LEU A 592 3.86 -13.91 26.32
CA LEU A 592 3.37 -15.07 27.07
C LEU A 592 2.96 -14.72 28.51
N SER A 593 3.40 -13.60 29.06
CA SER A 593 2.92 -13.10 30.37
C SER A 593 1.59 -12.38 30.20
N LYS A 594 1.45 -11.54 29.16
CA LYS A 594 0.17 -10.90 28.78
C LYS A 594 -0.90 -11.95 28.48
N LEU A 595 -0.61 -12.99 27.71
CA LEU A 595 -1.60 -14.04 27.36
C LEU A 595 -2.09 -14.85 28.58
N LYS A 596 -1.38 -14.82 29.71
CA LYS A 596 -1.84 -15.43 30.97
C LYS A 596 -2.74 -14.50 31.80
N ASP A 597 -2.76 -13.19 31.53
CA ASP A 597 -3.65 -12.25 32.20
C ASP A 597 -5.14 -12.59 31.91
N PRO A 598 -6.06 -12.56 32.90
CA PRO A 598 -7.44 -12.99 32.69
C PRO A 598 -8.20 -12.26 31.57
N ARG A 599 -7.95 -10.97 31.34
CA ARG A 599 -8.63 -10.22 30.28
C ARG A 599 -8.08 -10.60 28.92
N ALA A 600 -6.76 -10.57 28.77
CA ALA A 600 -6.09 -10.92 27.52
C ALA A 600 -6.31 -12.40 27.15
N ARG A 601 -6.29 -13.29 28.15
CA ARG A 601 -6.54 -14.73 27.98
C ARG A 601 -7.91 -15.01 27.39
N ARG A 602 -8.96 -14.32 27.85
CA ARG A 602 -10.32 -14.49 27.28
C ARG A 602 -10.40 -14.08 25.82
N ALA A 603 -9.76 -12.97 25.45
CA ALA A 603 -9.71 -12.53 24.05
C ALA A 603 -8.93 -13.53 23.19
N PHE A 604 -7.77 -13.98 23.69
CA PHE A 604 -6.94 -14.99 23.05
C PHE A 604 -7.68 -16.33 22.85
N GLU A 605 -8.36 -16.84 23.88
CA GLU A 605 -9.17 -18.06 23.79
C GLU A 605 -10.36 -17.90 22.82
N SER A 606 -10.95 -16.70 22.74
CA SER A 606 -11.98 -16.40 21.73
C SER A 606 -11.43 -16.43 20.30
N ASP A 607 -10.24 -15.87 20.08
CA ASP A 607 -9.57 -15.90 18.77
C ASP A 607 -9.24 -17.33 18.35
N MET A 608 -8.71 -18.15 19.27
CA MET A 608 -8.41 -19.56 19.02
C MET A 608 -9.66 -20.34 18.61
N ARG A 609 -10.77 -20.20 19.35
CA ARG A 609 -12.02 -20.89 18.99
C ARG A 609 -12.48 -20.52 17.59
N ARG A 610 -12.42 -19.23 17.24
CA ARG A 610 -12.79 -18.76 15.90
C ARG A 610 -11.91 -19.40 14.82
N PHE A 611 -10.59 -19.40 14.99
CA PHE A 611 -9.69 -19.99 13.98
C PHE A 611 -9.80 -21.51 13.90
N LEU A 612 -10.09 -22.19 15.02
CA LEU A 612 -10.36 -23.63 15.01
C LEU A 612 -11.66 -23.94 14.25
N SER A 613 -12.72 -23.16 14.45
CA SER A 613 -13.96 -23.33 13.70
C SER A 613 -13.75 -23.18 12.18
N LEU A 614 -12.93 -22.22 11.75
CA LEU A 614 -12.58 -22.08 10.32
C LEU A 614 -11.89 -23.33 9.76
N LEU A 615 -10.98 -23.95 10.54
CA LEU A 615 -10.30 -25.18 10.13
C LEU A 615 -11.23 -26.39 10.13
N GLN A 616 -12.24 -26.40 10.99
CA GLN A 616 -13.25 -27.46 11.05
C GLN A 616 -14.24 -27.43 9.89
N GLU A 617 -14.44 -26.25 9.29
CA GLU A 617 -15.30 -26.09 8.10
C GLU A 617 -14.62 -26.61 6.83
N ASP A 618 -13.29 -26.70 6.82
CA ASP A 618 -12.55 -27.31 5.72
C ASP A 618 -12.63 -28.84 5.78
N LEU A 619 -13.46 -29.39 4.89
CA LEU A 619 -13.69 -30.83 4.79
C LEU A 619 -12.43 -31.62 4.42
N GLU A 620 -11.45 -31.00 3.76
CA GLU A 620 -10.20 -31.68 3.36
C GLU A 620 -9.28 -31.90 4.57
N LEU A 621 -9.35 -31.02 5.58
CA LEU A 621 -8.54 -31.13 6.81
C LEU A 621 -9.06 -32.19 7.79
N ALA A 622 -10.34 -32.56 7.70
CA ALA A 622 -11.01 -33.47 8.64
C ALA A 622 -10.72 -33.12 10.12
N ALA A 623 -10.77 -31.83 10.44
CA ALA A 623 -10.34 -31.25 11.71
C ALA A 623 -11.42 -31.30 12.82
N HIS A 624 -12.46 -32.12 12.70
CA HIS A 624 -13.49 -32.26 13.73
C HIS A 624 -13.00 -33.07 14.93
N TYR A 625 -13.55 -32.78 16.11
CA TYR A 625 -13.26 -33.59 17.29
C TYR A 625 -13.80 -35.02 17.06
N PRO A 626 -13.00 -36.07 17.33
CA PRO A 626 -13.45 -37.45 17.14
C PRO A 626 -14.65 -37.81 18.02
N GLU A 627 -15.31 -38.93 17.73
CA GLU A 627 -16.50 -39.36 18.47
C GLU A 627 -16.28 -39.41 19.99
N PRO A 628 -17.30 -39.08 20.81
CA PRO A 628 -17.22 -39.14 22.27
C PRO A 628 -16.70 -40.51 22.75
N GLY A 629 -15.73 -40.50 23.65
CA GLY A 629 -15.10 -41.72 24.16
C GLY A 629 -13.89 -42.22 23.36
N THR A 630 -13.43 -41.47 22.36
CA THR A 630 -12.13 -41.70 21.68
C THR A 630 -10.94 -41.32 22.57
N ASP A 631 -11.09 -40.27 23.39
CA ASP A 631 -10.10 -39.87 24.39
C ASP A 631 -10.17 -40.82 25.61
N ARG A 632 -9.19 -41.72 25.70
CA ARG A 632 -9.09 -42.75 26.76
C ARG A 632 -7.72 -42.70 27.42
N LEU A 633 -7.72 -42.44 28.72
CA LEU A 633 -6.52 -42.57 29.55
C LEU A 633 -6.60 -43.83 30.41
N TYR A 634 -5.65 -44.75 30.21
CA TYR A 634 -5.47 -45.91 31.08
C TYR A 634 -4.53 -45.57 32.25
N GLU A 635 -4.61 -46.37 33.33
CA GLU A 635 -3.62 -46.28 34.41
C GLU A 635 -2.19 -46.45 33.87
N ALA A 636 -1.23 -45.69 34.39
CA ALA A 636 0.14 -45.61 33.85
C ALA A 636 0.88 -46.95 33.78
N THR A 637 0.49 -47.91 34.64
CA THR A 637 1.03 -49.27 34.71
C THR A 637 0.44 -50.22 33.68
N TYR A 638 -0.67 -49.85 33.04
CA TYR A 638 -1.33 -50.67 32.03
C TYR A 638 -0.55 -50.61 30.72
N ARG A 639 -0.18 -51.78 30.20
CA ARG A 639 0.57 -51.91 28.95
C ARG A 639 -0.37 -52.26 27.80
N HIS A 640 -0.16 -51.60 26.67
CA HIS A 640 -0.92 -51.88 25.46
C HIS A 640 -0.79 -53.37 25.06
N VAL A 641 -1.91 -53.98 24.65
CA VAL A 641 -2.01 -55.44 24.41
C VAL A 641 -1.16 -55.88 23.22
N ASP A 642 -1.22 -55.12 22.12
CA ASP A 642 -0.42 -55.37 20.92
C ASP A 642 0.17 -54.05 20.41
N LYS A 643 1.50 -53.95 20.38
CA LYS A 643 2.22 -52.72 20.02
C LYS A 643 1.98 -52.23 18.58
N ASP A 644 1.49 -53.09 17.69
CA ASP A 644 1.33 -52.82 16.26
C ASP A 644 -0.14 -52.62 15.85
N MET A 645 -1.09 -52.75 16.79
CA MET A 645 -2.53 -52.63 16.56
C MET A 645 -3.14 -51.48 17.38
N PRO A 646 -4.14 -50.72 16.88
CA PRO A 646 -4.78 -49.67 17.67
C PRO A 646 -5.71 -50.23 18.77
N CYS A 647 -5.94 -49.45 19.83
CA CYS A 647 -6.64 -49.87 21.05
C CYS A 647 -8.05 -50.44 20.80
N ASP A 648 -8.75 -49.90 19.80
CA ASP A 648 -10.09 -50.29 19.36
C ASP A 648 -10.12 -51.69 18.73
N LYS A 649 -9.00 -52.12 18.13
CA LYS A 649 -8.89 -53.42 17.45
C LYS A 649 -8.22 -54.50 18.31
N CYS A 650 -7.34 -54.12 19.24
CA CYS A 650 -6.60 -55.08 20.06
C CYS A 650 -7.31 -55.48 21.37
N GLY A 651 -8.44 -54.84 21.72
CA GLY A 651 -9.24 -55.20 22.89
C GLY A 651 -8.66 -54.76 24.23
N CYS A 652 -8.03 -53.57 24.30
CA CYS A 652 -7.52 -53.01 25.56
C CYS A 652 -8.63 -52.89 26.62
N ASN A 653 -8.45 -53.57 27.75
CA ASN A 653 -9.41 -53.70 28.86
C ASN A 653 -8.87 -53.17 30.21
N GLY A 654 -7.83 -52.34 30.16
CA GLY A 654 -7.24 -51.73 31.35
C GLY A 654 -8.21 -50.80 32.07
N LYS A 655 -7.89 -50.49 33.33
CA LYS A 655 -8.67 -49.54 34.12
C LYS A 655 -8.46 -48.11 33.59
N LEU A 656 -9.56 -47.45 33.24
CA LEU A 656 -9.56 -46.07 32.80
C LEU A 656 -9.46 -45.11 34.00
N VAL A 657 -8.72 -44.03 33.82
CA VAL A 657 -8.61 -42.95 34.79
C VAL A 657 -9.76 -41.96 34.54
N PRO A 658 -10.57 -41.61 35.57
CA PRO A 658 -11.68 -40.68 35.42
C PRO A 658 -11.25 -39.29 34.93
N ARG A 659 -12.04 -38.69 34.02
CA ARG A 659 -11.75 -37.41 33.36
C ARG A 659 -12.96 -36.47 33.43
N GLU A 660 -12.89 -35.42 34.26
CA GLU A 660 -14.03 -34.51 34.50
C GLU A 660 -14.42 -33.73 33.24
N ARG A 661 -13.43 -33.28 32.45
CA ARG A 661 -13.68 -32.49 31.24
C ARG A 661 -14.24 -33.29 30.06
N LEU A 662 -14.25 -34.62 30.14
CA LEU A 662 -14.80 -35.50 29.09
C LEU A 662 -16.26 -35.92 29.34
N GLU A 663 -16.92 -35.40 30.39
CA GLU A 663 -18.35 -35.64 30.63
C GLU A 663 -19.27 -34.93 29.61
N ARG A 664 -18.72 -34.00 28.82
CA ARG A 664 -19.43 -33.29 27.74
C ARG A 664 -19.22 -34.00 26.41
N GLU A 665 -20.22 -33.96 25.52
CA GLU A 665 -20.12 -34.59 24.19
C GLU A 665 -18.93 -34.07 23.36
N VAL A 666 -18.68 -32.75 23.37
CA VAL A 666 -17.49 -32.15 22.75
C VAL A 666 -16.82 -31.23 23.78
N PRO A 667 -15.57 -31.50 24.18
CA PRO A 667 -14.90 -30.69 25.18
C PRO A 667 -14.35 -29.39 24.57
N ASP A 668 -14.44 -28.29 25.33
CA ASP A 668 -13.84 -27.01 24.96
C ASP A 668 -12.32 -27.08 25.16
N PRO A 669 -11.51 -26.86 24.10
CA PRO A 669 -10.07 -26.99 24.19
C PRO A 669 -9.46 -25.82 24.97
N ARG A 670 -8.45 -26.10 25.81
CA ARG A 670 -7.82 -25.13 26.71
C ARG A 670 -6.33 -24.99 26.43
N VAL A 671 -5.81 -23.79 26.64
CA VAL A 671 -4.37 -23.52 26.54
C VAL A 671 -3.65 -23.78 27.86
N HIS A 672 -2.54 -24.51 27.77
CA HIS A 672 -1.64 -24.81 28.87
C HIS A 672 -0.24 -24.29 28.55
N PHE A 673 0.30 -23.45 29.43
CA PHE A 673 1.65 -22.92 29.32
C PHE A 673 2.56 -23.67 30.27
N GLY A 674 3.65 -24.25 29.77
CA GLY A 674 4.58 -24.98 30.63
C GLY A 674 5.87 -25.41 29.97
N ARG A 675 6.68 -26.17 30.71
CA ARG A 675 7.93 -26.74 30.21
C ARG A 675 7.64 -27.98 29.38
N ILE A 676 8.24 -28.10 28.20
CA ILE A 676 8.04 -29.23 27.28
C ILE A 676 9.35 -30.02 27.16
N THR A 677 9.26 -31.32 26.92
CA THR A 677 10.41 -32.16 26.61
C THR A 677 10.52 -32.43 25.12
N SER A 678 11.77 -32.48 24.65
CA SER A 678 12.14 -32.87 23.28
C SER A 678 13.08 -34.07 23.33
N GLY A 679 13.00 -35.00 22.39
CA GLY A 679 13.92 -36.13 22.31
C GLY A 679 13.82 -36.90 21.00
N ASP A 680 14.82 -37.71 20.70
CA ASP A 680 14.86 -38.61 19.55
C ASP A 680 14.17 -39.95 19.84
N THR A 681 13.83 -40.23 21.11
CA THR A 681 12.96 -41.37 21.48
C THR A 681 11.49 -40.96 21.61
N VAL A 682 10.57 -41.82 21.14
CA VAL A 682 9.13 -41.64 21.38
C VAL A 682 8.78 -42.18 22.76
N MET A 683 8.22 -41.34 23.64
CA MET A 683 7.74 -41.79 24.95
C MET A 683 6.51 -42.71 24.79
N LYS A 684 6.67 -43.98 25.19
CA LYS A 684 5.62 -45.02 25.14
C LYS A 684 5.37 -45.69 26.50
N SER A 685 5.88 -45.12 27.59
CA SER A 685 5.78 -45.67 28.95
C SER A 685 5.14 -44.66 29.88
N GLY A 686 3.93 -44.96 30.37
CA GLY A 686 3.22 -44.06 31.30
C GLY A 686 3.97 -43.87 32.62
N GLU A 687 4.62 -44.92 33.13
CA GLU A 687 5.41 -44.87 34.37
C GLU A 687 6.66 -43.98 34.22
N GLU A 688 7.39 -44.12 33.11
CA GLU A 688 8.57 -43.29 32.83
C GLU A 688 8.18 -41.84 32.54
N ARG A 689 7.10 -41.63 31.77
CA ARG A 689 6.47 -40.31 31.56
C ARG A 689 6.23 -39.62 32.90
N ASP A 690 5.56 -40.27 33.84
CA ASP A 690 5.20 -39.69 35.14
C ASP A 690 6.44 -39.47 36.04
N ALA A 691 7.47 -40.31 35.90
CA ALA A 691 8.75 -40.10 36.59
C ALA A 691 9.49 -38.87 36.05
N ILE A 692 9.56 -38.72 34.73
CA ILE A 692 10.19 -37.58 34.05
C ILE A 692 9.41 -36.29 34.32
N ALA A 693 8.08 -36.34 34.24
CA ALA A 693 7.17 -35.25 34.57
C ALA A 693 7.46 -34.66 35.94
N ARG A 694 7.53 -35.52 36.97
CA ARG A 694 7.81 -35.13 38.36
C ARG A 694 9.22 -34.59 38.54
N LYS A 695 10.21 -35.19 37.85
CA LYS A 695 11.62 -34.80 37.99
C LYS A 695 11.92 -33.47 37.31
N LEU A 696 11.42 -33.25 36.10
CA LEU A 696 11.77 -32.09 35.26
C LEU A 696 10.72 -30.97 35.27
N GLY A 697 9.53 -31.23 35.83
CA GLY A 697 8.42 -30.27 35.89
C GLY A 697 7.83 -29.97 34.51
N VAL A 698 7.74 -30.98 33.65
CA VAL A 698 7.29 -30.85 32.25
C VAL A 698 5.80 -31.16 32.11
N ILE A 699 5.19 -30.74 31.00
CA ILE A 699 3.76 -30.95 30.71
C ILE A 699 3.48 -31.70 29.40
N ALA A 700 4.49 -31.86 28.53
CA ALA A 700 4.37 -32.54 27.24
C ALA A 700 5.70 -33.11 26.73
N PHE A 701 5.60 -34.01 25.75
CA PHE A 701 6.66 -34.70 25.03
C PHE A 701 6.49 -34.52 23.52
N GLU A 702 7.52 -34.01 22.85
CA GLU A 702 7.63 -33.87 21.39
C GLU A 702 9.05 -34.22 20.92
N MET A 703 9.35 -34.13 19.62
CA MET A 703 10.60 -34.69 19.07
C MET A 703 11.41 -33.75 18.17
N GLU A 704 11.02 -32.49 18.02
CA GLU A 704 11.63 -31.60 17.00
C GLU A 704 12.34 -30.39 17.60
N SER A 705 11.81 -29.89 18.71
CA SER A 705 12.07 -28.51 19.14
C SER A 705 13.47 -28.29 19.71
N ALA A 706 14.11 -29.29 20.31
CA ALA A 706 15.49 -29.10 20.81
C ALA A 706 16.47 -28.81 19.66
N GLY A 707 16.31 -29.48 18.52
CA GLY A 707 17.14 -29.21 17.34
C GLY A 707 16.90 -27.83 16.70
N VAL A 708 15.63 -27.42 16.61
CA VAL A 708 15.29 -26.08 16.06
C VAL A 708 15.86 -24.96 16.95
N TRP A 709 15.78 -25.13 18.27
CA TRP A 709 16.15 -24.12 19.26
C TRP A 709 17.63 -23.72 19.20
N ASP A 710 18.51 -24.64 18.84
CA ASP A 710 19.95 -24.36 18.68
C ASP A 710 20.25 -23.48 17.47
N SER A 711 19.33 -23.42 16.50
CA SER A 711 19.53 -22.72 15.22
C SER A 711 18.78 -21.40 15.13
N LEU A 712 17.59 -21.31 15.72
CA LEU A 712 16.70 -20.15 15.66
C LEU A 712 16.05 -19.89 17.03
N PRO A 713 15.83 -18.63 17.42
CA PRO A 713 14.94 -18.33 18.55
C PRO A 713 13.57 -18.93 18.25
N CYS A 714 13.06 -19.80 19.12
CA CYS A 714 11.80 -20.47 18.83
C CYS A 714 10.77 -20.48 19.96
N LEU A 715 9.52 -20.65 19.55
CA LEU A 715 8.36 -20.90 20.39
C LEU A 715 7.71 -22.22 19.93
N VAL A 716 7.37 -23.09 20.86
CA VAL A 716 6.75 -24.38 20.53
C VAL A 716 5.26 -24.30 20.84
N VAL A 717 4.44 -24.64 19.84
CA VAL A 717 2.98 -24.67 19.93
C VAL A 717 2.51 -26.04 19.45
N LYS A 718 1.95 -26.83 20.36
CA LYS A 718 1.56 -28.21 20.06
C LYS A 718 0.12 -28.50 20.45
N GLY A 719 -0.57 -29.35 19.67
CA GLY A 719 -1.85 -29.93 20.06
C GLY A 719 -1.67 -31.28 20.73
N ALA A 720 -2.48 -31.57 21.75
CA ALA A 720 -2.46 -32.85 22.45
C ALA A 720 -3.08 -33.96 21.59
N CYS A 721 -2.29 -34.98 21.21
CA CYS A 721 -2.77 -36.09 20.37
C CYS A 721 -2.66 -37.48 21.03
N ASP A 722 -1.90 -37.61 22.11
CA ASP A 722 -1.87 -38.79 22.97
C ASP A 722 -1.37 -38.42 24.38
N TYR A 723 -1.29 -39.41 25.28
CA TYR A 723 -0.86 -39.22 26.66
C TYR A 723 0.60 -39.60 26.93
N ALA A 724 1.45 -39.59 25.90
CA ALA A 724 2.86 -40.01 25.98
C ALA A 724 3.00 -41.39 26.66
N ASP A 725 2.19 -42.35 26.25
CA ASP A 725 2.20 -43.72 26.72
C ASP A 725 2.08 -44.71 25.55
N SER A 726 1.84 -45.99 25.84
CA SER A 726 1.71 -47.02 24.81
C SER A 726 0.40 -46.96 24.02
N HIS A 727 -0.57 -46.11 24.38
CA HIS A 727 -1.90 -46.02 23.78
C HIS A 727 -1.99 -44.82 22.83
N LYS A 728 -1.88 -45.07 21.52
CA LYS A 728 -1.91 -44.00 20.51
C LYS A 728 -3.34 -43.70 20.05
N ALA A 729 -3.72 -42.42 20.04
CA ALA A 729 -5.04 -41.96 19.61
C ALA A 729 -4.98 -41.30 18.22
N LYS A 730 -4.66 -42.08 17.18
CA LYS A 730 -4.46 -41.58 15.79
C LYS A 730 -5.64 -40.75 15.26
N ALA A 731 -6.86 -41.09 15.64
CA ALA A 731 -8.06 -40.36 15.24
C ALA A 731 -8.07 -38.88 15.68
N THR A 732 -7.29 -38.51 16.70
CA THR A 732 -7.24 -37.15 17.24
C THR A 732 -6.20 -36.25 16.56
N GLN A 733 -5.34 -36.78 15.68
CA GLN A 733 -4.19 -36.04 15.14
C GLN A 733 -4.59 -34.82 14.30
N ASN A 734 -5.60 -34.95 13.44
CA ASN A 734 -6.07 -33.81 12.61
C ASN A 734 -6.65 -32.69 13.49
N TYR A 735 -7.47 -33.05 14.47
CA TYR A 735 -8.00 -32.09 15.46
C TYR A 735 -6.87 -31.44 16.27
N ALA A 736 -5.87 -32.22 16.71
CA ALA A 736 -4.71 -31.73 17.45
C ALA A 736 -3.84 -30.78 16.59
N ALA A 737 -3.69 -31.05 15.29
CA ALA A 737 -2.96 -30.17 14.39
C ALA A 737 -3.72 -28.88 14.12
N ALA A 738 -5.02 -28.96 13.85
CA ALA A 738 -5.88 -27.79 13.66
C ALA A 738 -5.91 -26.90 14.91
N THR A 739 -5.95 -27.51 16.09
CA THR A 739 -5.84 -26.78 17.36
C THR A 739 -4.48 -26.06 17.44
N ALA A 740 -3.35 -26.74 17.21
CA ALA A 740 -2.03 -26.11 17.20
C ALA A 740 -1.93 -24.93 16.21
N ALA A 741 -2.47 -25.08 15.00
CA ALA A 741 -2.50 -24.04 13.97
C ALA A 741 -3.35 -22.83 14.39
N ALA A 742 -4.56 -23.06 14.91
CA ALA A 742 -5.45 -22.02 15.43
C ALA A 742 -4.81 -21.24 16.59
N CYS A 743 -4.12 -21.94 17.50
CA CYS A 743 -3.34 -21.33 18.59
C CYS A 743 -2.23 -20.43 18.04
N THR A 744 -1.52 -20.89 17.01
CA THR A 744 -0.45 -20.14 16.36
C THR A 744 -0.95 -18.83 15.75
N LYS A 745 -2.03 -18.87 14.94
CA LYS A 745 -2.62 -17.64 14.36
C LYS A 745 -3.15 -16.70 15.44
N ALA A 746 -3.72 -17.24 16.52
CA ALA A 746 -4.12 -16.42 17.67
C ALA A 746 -2.91 -15.75 18.34
N ILE A 747 -1.80 -16.45 18.58
CA ILE A 747 -0.59 -15.85 19.16
C ILE A 747 -0.08 -14.71 18.27
N LEU A 748 -0.03 -14.92 16.95
CA LEU A 748 0.42 -13.92 15.98
C LEU A 748 -0.46 -12.67 15.93
N ARG A 749 -1.77 -12.79 16.20
CA ARG A 749 -2.68 -11.65 16.32
C ARG A 749 -2.35 -10.76 17.54
N HIS A 750 -1.86 -11.36 18.62
CA HIS A 750 -1.49 -10.64 19.85
C HIS A 750 -0.02 -10.24 19.88
N TRP A 751 0.80 -10.82 19.00
CA TRP A 751 2.20 -10.46 18.81
C TRP A 751 2.32 -9.29 17.85
N VAL A 752 2.66 -8.13 18.41
CA VAL A 752 3.06 -6.96 17.63
C VAL A 752 4.57 -7.00 17.56
N VAL A 753 5.11 -7.40 16.42
CA VAL A 753 6.51 -7.08 16.11
C VAL A 753 6.52 -5.56 15.97
N PRO A 754 7.33 -4.82 16.75
CA PRO A 754 7.62 -3.44 16.39
C PRO A 754 8.07 -3.52 14.94
N THR A 755 7.39 -2.86 14.02
CA THR A 755 7.84 -2.77 12.64
C THR A 755 9.27 -2.26 12.71
N SER A 756 10.24 -3.17 12.61
CA SER A 756 11.66 -2.85 12.55
C SER A 756 11.95 -2.38 11.14
N HIS A 757 11.15 -1.42 10.70
CA HIS A 757 11.15 -0.75 9.42
C HIS A 757 10.68 0.70 9.58
N ASP A 758 10.79 1.28 10.78
CA ASP A 758 10.90 2.75 10.92
C ASP A 758 12.36 3.22 11.10
N SER A 759 13.34 2.32 10.98
CA SER A 759 14.76 2.69 10.94
C SER A 759 15.68 1.77 10.12
N ALA A 760 15.13 0.80 9.37
CA ALA A 760 15.86 -0.06 8.43
C ALA A 760 15.16 -0.20 7.06
N GLY A 761 14.15 0.64 6.80
CA GLY A 761 13.37 0.66 5.55
C GLY A 761 14.02 1.42 4.38
N GLU A 762 15.20 2.00 4.56
CA GLU A 762 15.88 2.78 3.52
C GLU A 762 16.81 1.96 2.61
N ASP A 763 17.05 0.67 2.90
CA ASP A 763 18.00 -0.15 2.13
C ASP A 763 17.41 -0.91 0.93
N ASN A 764 16.08 -0.95 0.79
CA ASN A 764 15.42 -1.67 -0.30
C ASN A 764 14.87 -0.79 -1.44
N LEU A 765 14.99 0.53 -1.33
CA LEU A 765 14.74 1.45 -2.44
C LEU A 765 16.05 1.65 -3.22
N THR A 766 15.98 1.60 -4.55
CA THR A 766 17.05 2.16 -5.39
C THR A 766 17.21 3.62 -5.04
N ARG A 767 18.41 3.99 -4.59
CA ARG A 767 18.69 5.31 -4.06
C ARG A 767 18.95 6.23 -5.23
N PHE A 768 18.01 7.14 -5.49
CA PHE A 768 18.12 8.09 -6.58
C PHE A 768 18.15 9.51 -6.01
N LEU A 769 19.35 10.02 -5.86
CA LEU A 769 19.61 11.39 -5.44
C LEU A 769 20.12 12.18 -6.65
N VAL A 770 19.19 12.70 -7.44
CA VAL A 770 19.47 13.64 -8.52
C VAL A 770 18.63 14.89 -8.24
N PRO A 771 19.25 16.08 -8.09
CA PRO A 771 18.56 17.28 -7.62
C PRO A 771 17.66 17.92 -8.69
N PHE A 772 17.56 17.30 -9.86
CA PHE A 772 16.89 17.85 -11.04
C PHE A 772 15.89 16.83 -11.60
N PRO A 773 14.69 17.27 -12.04
CA PRO A 773 13.79 16.42 -12.80
C PRO A 773 14.38 16.10 -14.20
N PRO A 774 13.85 15.08 -14.91
CA PRO A 774 14.20 14.87 -16.32
C PRO A 774 13.94 16.13 -17.14
N ASN A 775 14.89 16.48 -18.03
CA ASN A 775 14.69 17.57 -18.98
C ASN A 775 13.94 17.04 -20.21
N GLU A 776 12.65 17.32 -20.31
CA GLU A 776 11.79 16.90 -21.43
C GLU A 776 12.13 17.59 -22.76
N ASP A 777 12.80 18.75 -22.70
CA ASP A 777 13.26 19.52 -23.85
C ASP A 777 14.73 19.20 -24.24
N PHE A 778 15.30 18.09 -23.74
CA PHE A 778 16.65 17.68 -24.11
C PHE A 778 16.70 17.21 -25.57
N VAL A 779 17.52 17.89 -26.38
CA VAL A 779 17.65 17.64 -27.82
C VAL A 779 19.06 17.19 -28.18
N GLY A 780 19.15 16.13 -28.99
CA GLY A 780 20.40 15.68 -29.62
C GLY A 780 21.39 14.96 -28.69
N ARG A 781 22.69 15.02 -29.02
CA ARG A 781 23.81 14.43 -28.24
C ARG A 781 23.84 12.91 -28.11
N GLN A 782 23.16 12.21 -29.01
CA GLN A 782 23.07 10.75 -28.97
C GLN A 782 24.44 10.07 -29.07
N ASP A 783 25.37 10.64 -29.83
CA ASP A 783 26.76 10.18 -29.96
C ASP A 783 27.51 10.19 -28.62
N ILE A 784 27.31 11.23 -27.80
CA ILE A 784 27.90 11.36 -26.48
C ILE A 784 27.23 10.39 -25.49
N LEU A 785 25.89 10.27 -25.52
CA LEU A 785 25.15 9.33 -24.67
C LEU A 785 25.54 7.87 -24.96
N GLU A 786 25.63 7.49 -26.23
CA GLU A 786 26.08 6.16 -26.65
C GLU A 786 27.52 5.88 -26.19
N SER A 787 28.40 6.87 -26.30
CA SER A 787 29.78 6.78 -25.80
C SER A 787 29.81 6.58 -24.28
N LEU A 788 28.96 7.28 -23.52
CA LEU A 788 28.82 7.09 -22.07
C LEU A 788 28.27 5.69 -21.74
N CYS A 789 27.27 5.19 -22.45
CA CYS A 789 26.72 3.84 -22.25
C CYS A 789 27.77 2.74 -22.48
N GLN A 790 28.64 2.92 -23.48
CA GLN A 790 29.73 1.97 -23.75
C GLN A 790 30.77 1.96 -22.63
N GLU A 791 31.17 3.15 -22.17
CA GLU A 791 32.27 3.33 -21.22
C GLU A 791 31.86 3.10 -19.76
N LEU A 792 30.61 3.43 -19.40
CA LEU A 792 30.01 3.21 -18.08
C LEU A 792 29.09 1.97 -18.10
N SER A 793 29.42 0.93 -18.86
CA SER A 793 28.63 -0.30 -18.90
C SER A 793 28.71 -1.07 -17.57
N LEU A 794 27.54 -1.50 -17.05
CA LEU A 794 27.41 -2.31 -15.83
C LEU A 794 28.11 -3.70 -15.91
N LYS A 795 28.64 -4.08 -17.08
CA LYS A 795 29.42 -5.31 -17.29
C LYS A 795 30.92 -5.16 -16.98
N THR A 796 31.40 -3.94 -16.72
CA THR A 796 32.82 -3.64 -16.47
C THR A 796 33.11 -3.46 -14.98
N SER A 797 34.32 -3.80 -14.52
CA SER A 797 34.80 -3.43 -13.17
C SER A 797 35.11 -1.93 -13.11
N TYR A 798 34.72 -1.24 -12.03
CA TYR A 798 35.02 0.18 -11.71
C TYR A 798 35.38 1.08 -12.91
N ALA A 799 34.43 1.90 -13.37
CA ALA A 799 34.59 2.79 -14.51
C ALA A 799 34.50 4.27 -14.12
N VAL A 800 35.30 5.11 -14.79
CA VAL A 800 35.30 6.56 -14.60
C VAL A 800 35.30 7.24 -15.97
N ALA A 801 34.27 8.04 -16.25
CA ALA A 801 34.16 8.88 -17.43
C ALA A 801 34.17 10.36 -17.04
N ALA A 802 34.66 11.23 -17.94
CA ALA A 802 34.60 12.68 -17.72
C ALA A 802 34.15 13.45 -18.96
N LEU A 803 33.20 14.36 -18.78
CA LEU A 803 32.78 15.34 -19.78
C LEU A 803 33.49 16.68 -19.52
N PHE A 804 34.18 17.21 -20.53
CA PHE A 804 34.81 18.52 -20.42
C PHE A 804 34.50 19.44 -21.59
N GLY A 805 34.58 20.77 -21.39
CA GLY A 805 34.26 21.73 -22.45
C GLY A 805 33.82 23.09 -21.93
N LEU A 806 33.50 24.00 -22.84
CA LEU A 806 33.16 25.40 -22.55
C LEU A 806 31.94 25.54 -21.62
N GLY A 807 31.81 26.65 -20.89
CA GLY A 807 30.60 26.96 -20.12
C GLY A 807 29.37 27.03 -21.04
N GLY A 808 28.21 26.53 -20.59
CA GLY A 808 26.96 26.61 -21.34
C GLY A 808 26.72 25.57 -22.45
N VAL A 809 27.68 24.67 -22.72
CA VAL A 809 27.54 23.61 -23.77
C VAL A 809 26.67 22.41 -23.39
N GLY A 810 26.09 22.38 -22.18
CA GLY A 810 25.21 21.31 -21.73
C GLY A 810 25.87 20.19 -20.90
N LYS A 811 27.08 20.39 -20.36
CA LYS A 811 27.81 19.36 -19.57
C LYS A 811 27.07 18.84 -18.33
N THR A 812 26.18 19.63 -17.74
CA THR A 812 25.31 19.20 -16.61
C THR A 812 24.06 18.48 -17.13
N GLN A 813 23.55 18.89 -18.29
CA GLN A 813 22.33 18.35 -18.90
C GLN A 813 22.55 16.97 -19.54
N ILE A 814 23.73 16.70 -20.11
CA ILE A 814 24.06 15.40 -20.70
C ILE A 814 24.09 14.26 -19.65
N PRO A 815 24.80 14.39 -18.50
CA PRO A 815 24.69 13.43 -17.40
C PRO A 815 23.27 13.28 -16.89
N LEU A 816 22.49 14.38 -16.81
CA LEU A 816 21.10 14.33 -16.36
C LEU A 816 20.25 13.45 -17.30
N ALA A 817 20.34 13.65 -18.61
CA ALA A 817 19.69 12.79 -19.59
C ALA A 817 20.16 11.33 -19.46
N TYR A 818 21.48 11.12 -19.39
CA TYR A 818 22.10 9.79 -19.25
C TYR A 818 21.61 9.03 -18.01
N VAL A 819 21.55 9.66 -16.83
CA VAL A 819 21.13 8.98 -15.60
C VAL A 819 19.66 8.58 -15.64
N HIS A 820 18.80 9.40 -16.23
CA HIS A 820 17.37 9.09 -16.36
C HIS A 820 17.13 7.97 -17.36
N GLU A 821 17.80 7.97 -18.51
CA GLU A 821 17.73 6.90 -19.50
C GLU A 821 18.30 5.57 -18.95
N THR A 822 19.47 5.63 -18.32
CA THR A 822 20.13 4.43 -17.78
C THR A 822 19.32 3.81 -16.64
N ARG A 823 18.67 4.62 -15.80
CA ARG A 823 17.78 4.13 -14.74
C ARG A 823 16.52 3.48 -15.29
N ALA A 824 15.92 4.05 -16.35
CA ALA A 824 14.76 3.43 -17.00
C ALA A 824 15.10 2.03 -17.55
N GLN A 825 16.31 1.85 -18.07
CA GLN A 825 16.80 0.56 -18.58
C GLN A 825 17.29 -0.38 -17.46
N ASN A 826 17.76 0.16 -16.34
CA ASN A 826 18.31 -0.59 -15.21
C ASN A 826 17.68 -0.13 -13.89
N PRO A 827 16.46 -0.60 -13.55
CA PRO A 827 15.74 -0.17 -12.36
C PRO A 827 16.46 -0.46 -11.04
N GLY A 828 17.48 -1.33 -11.04
CA GLY A 828 18.31 -1.68 -9.88
C GLY A 828 19.53 -0.79 -9.63
N LEU A 829 19.81 0.20 -10.49
CA LEU A 829 20.96 1.10 -10.35
C LEU A 829 20.64 2.26 -9.39
N SER A 830 21.49 2.44 -8.37
CA SER A 830 21.43 3.65 -7.52
C SER A 830 22.26 4.78 -8.14
N VAL A 831 21.75 6.01 -8.07
CA VAL A 831 22.40 7.20 -8.63
C VAL A 831 22.56 8.27 -7.55
N PHE A 832 23.77 8.80 -7.42
CA PHE A 832 24.11 9.88 -6.50
C PHE A 832 24.66 11.08 -7.27
N TRP A 833 24.14 12.27 -6.99
CA TRP A 833 24.61 13.50 -7.63
C TRP A 833 25.33 14.39 -6.61
N VAL A 834 26.56 14.76 -6.93
CA VAL A 834 27.44 15.56 -6.08
C VAL A 834 27.79 16.84 -6.81
N TYR A 835 27.40 17.98 -6.24
CA TYR A 835 27.82 19.29 -6.74
C TYR A 835 29.18 19.66 -6.14
N ALA A 836 30.22 19.72 -6.97
CA ALA A 836 31.61 19.82 -6.51
C ALA A 836 32.33 21.06 -7.06
N SER A 837 31.62 22.18 -7.16
CA SER A 837 32.23 23.44 -7.61
C SER A 837 33.17 24.10 -6.60
N ASN A 838 33.03 23.76 -5.31
CA ASN A 838 33.97 24.09 -4.24
C ASN A 838 33.91 23.04 -3.10
N ASP A 839 34.75 23.18 -2.06
CA ASP A 839 34.82 22.25 -0.91
C ASP A 839 33.52 22.21 -0.10
N GLU A 840 32.89 23.37 0.11
CA GLU A 840 31.64 23.48 0.88
C GLU A 840 30.48 22.78 0.17
N HIS A 841 30.32 22.99 -1.14
CA HIS A 841 29.27 22.35 -1.94
C HIS A 841 29.41 20.81 -1.99
N MET A 842 30.65 20.30 -2.06
CA MET A 842 30.87 18.86 -2.02
C MET A 842 30.53 18.27 -0.65
N ARG A 843 30.90 18.96 0.45
CA ARG A 843 30.54 18.54 1.81
C ARG A 843 29.04 18.55 2.03
N GLN A 844 28.35 19.59 1.57
CA GLN A 844 26.89 19.68 1.63
C GLN A 844 26.24 18.53 0.85
N SER A 845 26.72 18.22 -0.37
CA SER A 845 26.20 17.09 -1.16
C SER A 845 26.36 15.75 -0.43
N TYR A 846 27.50 15.53 0.23
CA TYR A 846 27.74 14.32 1.03
C TYR A 846 26.92 14.28 2.32
N ALA A 847 26.72 15.42 2.98
CA ALA A 847 25.85 15.53 4.15
C ALA A 847 24.39 15.19 3.79
N ILE A 848 23.93 15.62 2.61
CA ILE A 848 22.61 15.24 2.07
C ILE A 848 22.53 13.73 1.87
N ILE A 849 23.55 13.09 1.29
CA ILE A 849 23.61 11.62 1.14
C ILE A 849 23.50 10.93 2.51
N ILE A 850 24.21 11.41 3.53
CA ILE A 850 24.17 10.83 4.88
C ILE A 850 22.77 10.99 5.50
N GLN A 851 22.21 12.20 5.44
CA GLN A 851 20.92 12.51 6.04
C GLN A 851 19.77 11.76 5.35
N GLN A 852 19.77 11.76 4.02
CA GLN A 852 18.69 11.20 3.22
C GLN A 852 18.66 9.67 3.25
N PHE A 853 19.79 9.03 3.56
CA PHE A 853 19.85 7.57 3.57
C PHE A 853 20.37 6.96 4.86
N GLY A 854 20.24 7.72 5.96
CA GLY A 854 20.45 7.22 7.32
C GLY A 854 21.82 6.57 7.56
N ILE A 855 22.90 7.05 6.92
CA ILE A 855 24.21 6.41 7.03
C ILE A 855 24.69 6.49 8.49
N PRO A 856 24.87 5.36 9.20
CA PRO A 856 25.14 5.37 10.63
C PRO A 856 26.52 5.97 10.91
N ARG A 857 26.55 6.99 11.76
CA ARG A 857 27.79 7.52 12.32
C ARG A 857 28.25 6.57 13.42
N GLY A 858 29.18 5.67 13.11
CA GLY A 858 29.80 4.79 14.11
C GLY A 858 30.55 5.57 15.19
N GLU A 859 31.11 4.88 16.19
CA GLU A 859 31.80 5.49 17.34
C GLU A 859 33.07 6.31 16.99
N ASN A 860 33.51 6.29 15.71
CA ASN A 860 34.68 7.03 15.24
C ASN A 860 34.26 8.38 14.62
N ASP A 861 34.94 9.47 15.01
CA ASP A 861 34.79 10.82 14.44
C ASP A 861 35.30 10.91 12.98
N LEU A 862 34.63 10.24 12.04
CA LEU A 862 34.90 10.34 10.61
C LEU A 862 34.23 11.60 10.04
N SER A 863 34.92 12.30 9.14
CA SER A 863 34.29 13.37 8.35
C SER A 863 33.24 12.80 7.40
N ASP A 864 32.18 13.55 7.10
CA ASP A 864 31.11 13.18 6.17
C ASP A 864 31.62 12.64 4.82
N LEU A 865 32.68 13.24 4.28
CA LEU A 865 33.33 12.81 3.04
C LEU A 865 33.90 11.38 3.11
N GLU A 866 34.52 11.03 4.25
CA GLU A 866 35.11 9.71 4.49
C GLU A 866 34.03 8.67 4.80
N LEU A 867 32.96 9.08 5.48
CA LEU A 867 31.84 8.20 5.84
C LEU A 867 31.12 7.68 4.59
N VAL A 868 30.69 8.59 3.69
CA VAL A 868 30.02 8.20 2.43
C VAL A 868 30.93 7.35 1.55
N LYS A 869 32.23 7.69 1.48
CA LYS A 869 33.21 6.91 0.70
C LYS A 869 33.27 5.47 1.20
N ARG A 870 33.48 5.26 2.51
CA ARG A 870 33.56 3.91 3.10
C ARG A 870 32.26 3.15 2.93
N TRP A 871 31.14 3.84 3.12
CA TRP A 871 29.82 3.26 2.96
C TRP A 871 29.61 2.72 1.53
N LEU A 872 29.94 3.51 0.50
CA LEU A 872 29.88 3.08 -0.91
C LEU A 872 30.90 1.99 -1.30
N GLU A 873 32.03 1.89 -0.58
CA GLU A 873 33.08 0.90 -0.86
C GLU A 873 32.90 -0.44 -0.13
N ALA A 874 32.33 -0.46 1.07
CA ALA A 874 32.34 -1.63 1.97
C ALA A 874 30.95 -2.18 2.32
N GLU A 875 29.96 -1.30 2.53
CA GLU A 875 28.64 -1.66 3.07
C GLU A 875 27.52 -1.58 2.02
N PHE A 876 27.75 -0.85 0.93
CA PHE A 876 26.79 -0.75 -0.15
C PHE A 876 26.96 -1.91 -1.14
N HIS A 877 26.00 -2.83 -1.16
CA HIS A 877 26.13 -4.09 -1.90
C HIS A 877 25.54 -4.08 -3.34
N ARG A 878 25.10 -2.91 -3.85
CA ARG A 878 24.44 -2.78 -5.16
C ARG A 878 25.28 -1.97 -6.17
N PRO A 879 25.03 -2.12 -7.49
CA PRO A 879 25.62 -1.23 -8.49
C PRO A 879 25.20 0.23 -8.26
N TRP A 880 26.14 1.16 -8.33
CA TRP A 880 25.87 2.59 -8.21
C TRP A 880 26.64 3.44 -9.22
N LEU A 881 26.05 4.57 -9.57
CA LEU A 881 26.65 5.62 -10.39
C LEU A 881 26.67 6.93 -9.59
N MET A 882 27.83 7.58 -9.48
CA MET A 882 27.94 8.90 -8.89
C MET A 882 28.34 9.92 -9.95
N VAL A 883 27.49 10.93 -10.15
CA VAL A 883 27.78 12.10 -10.97
C VAL A 883 28.43 13.15 -10.08
N VAL A 884 29.63 13.60 -10.45
CA VAL A 884 30.36 14.66 -9.74
C VAL A 884 30.43 15.87 -10.67
N ASP A 885 29.51 16.82 -10.46
CA ASP A 885 29.26 17.94 -11.37
C ASP A 885 30.10 19.17 -11.01
N ASN A 886 30.58 19.88 -12.03
CA ASN A 886 31.24 21.19 -11.98
C ASN A 886 32.62 21.21 -11.30
N VAL A 887 33.45 20.19 -11.52
CA VAL A 887 34.80 20.06 -10.93
C VAL A 887 35.84 20.92 -11.68
N ASP A 888 35.75 22.25 -11.58
CA ASP A 888 36.56 23.16 -12.40
C ASP A 888 37.96 23.46 -11.83
N ASN A 889 38.13 23.37 -10.51
CA ASN A 889 39.37 23.76 -9.83
C ASN A 889 40.34 22.58 -9.62
N LEU A 890 41.40 22.54 -10.44
CA LEU A 890 42.44 21.50 -10.40
C LEU A 890 43.18 21.41 -9.05
N GLY A 891 43.51 22.56 -8.45
CA GLY A 891 44.27 22.63 -7.20
C GLY A 891 43.44 22.15 -6.00
N LEU A 892 42.16 22.50 -5.97
CA LEU A 892 41.21 22.04 -4.97
C LEU A 892 40.98 20.53 -5.06
N PHE A 893 40.85 19.98 -6.27
CA PHE A 893 40.49 18.58 -6.45
C PHE A 893 41.69 17.62 -6.35
N TYR A 894 42.87 18.01 -6.84
CA TYR A 894 44.08 17.16 -6.90
C TYR A 894 45.28 17.70 -6.10
N GLY A 895 45.10 18.70 -5.24
CA GLY A 895 46.16 19.21 -4.35
C GLY A 895 46.60 18.23 -3.26
N THR A 896 47.55 18.63 -2.42
CA THR A 896 48.09 17.81 -1.31
C THR A 896 47.04 17.38 -0.28
N SER A 897 45.94 18.13 -0.17
CA SER A 897 44.72 17.82 0.59
C SER A 897 43.48 17.71 -0.32
N GLY A 898 43.67 17.36 -1.59
CA GLY A 898 42.63 17.45 -2.62
C GLY A 898 41.44 16.50 -2.41
N LEU A 899 40.27 16.95 -2.86
CA LEU A 899 38.97 16.28 -2.68
C LEU A 899 38.83 14.95 -3.43
N SER A 900 39.62 14.71 -4.47
CA SER A 900 39.61 13.45 -5.24
C SER A 900 39.83 12.18 -4.39
N ARG A 901 40.49 12.30 -3.23
CA ARG A 901 40.69 11.18 -2.30
C ARG A 901 39.40 10.63 -1.68
N TYR A 902 38.33 11.44 -1.69
CA TYR A 902 37.02 11.10 -1.12
C TYR A 902 36.06 10.52 -2.15
N LEU A 903 36.50 10.35 -3.40
CA LEU A 903 35.74 9.61 -4.40
C LEU A 903 35.85 8.10 -4.12
N PRO A 904 34.73 7.36 -4.13
CA PRO A 904 34.77 5.93 -3.89
C PRO A 904 35.38 5.15 -5.05
N THR A 905 36.09 4.08 -4.72
CA THR A 905 36.86 3.21 -5.63
C THR A 905 36.55 1.74 -5.35
N CYS A 906 35.43 1.23 -5.87
CA CYS A 906 35.04 -0.17 -5.71
C CYS A 906 34.47 -0.76 -7.02
N THR A 907 34.46 -2.08 -7.14
CA THR A 907 34.04 -2.77 -8.38
C THR A 907 32.56 -2.60 -8.72
N GLN A 908 31.74 -2.21 -7.74
CA GLN A 908 30.30 -1.99 -7.87
C GLN A 908 29.95 -0.54 -8.25
N GLY A 909 30.94 0.36 -8.33
CA GLY A 909 30.75 1.78 -8.52
C GLY A 909 31.20 2.32 -9.88
N GLN A 910 30.52 3.35 -10.34
CA GLN A 910 30.84 4.12 -11.55
C GLN A 910 30.88 5.62 -11.23
N LEU A 911 31.79 6.36 -11.87
CA LEU A 911 31.90 7.80 -11.72
C LEU A 911 31.74 8.52 -13.06
N LEU A 912 30.90 9.56 -13.09
CA LEU A 912 30.78 10.48 -14.21
C LEU A 912 31.10 11.90 -13.73
N ILE A 913 32.18 12.48 -14.24
CA ILE A 913 32.67 13.80 -13.81
C ILE A 913 32.40 14.84 -14.88
N THR A 914 31.95 16.05 -14.50
CA THR A 914 31.86 17.18 -15.42
C THR A 914 32.83 18.29 -15.01
N THR A 915 33.46 18.95 -15.99
CA THR A 915 34.45 20.01 -15.72
C THR A 915 34.67 20.93 -16.93
N ARG A 916 35.08 22.18 -16.72
CA ARG A 916 35.63 23.05 -17.77
C ARG A 916 37.13 22.84 -17.97
N ASN A 917 37.78 22.17 -17.02
CA ASN A 917 39.22 22.03 -16.99
C ASN A 917 39.66 20.69 -17.58
N ARG A 918 40.24 20.73 -18.79
CA ARG A 918 40.75 19.54 -19.48
C ARG A 918 41.72 18.71 -18.64
N GLN A 919 42.54 19.34 -17.78
CA GLN A 919 43.48 18.61 -16.93
C GLN A 919 42.77 17.80 -15.83
N VAL A 920 41.62 18.27 -15.34
CA VAL A 920 40.80 17.52 -14.36
C VAL A 920 40.23 16.26 -15.02
N ALA A 921 39.66 16.39 -16.22
CA ALA A 921 39.09 15.25 -16.96
C ALA A 921 40.14 14.18 -17.28
N ILE A 922 41.33 14.58 -17.75
CA ILE A 922 42.43 13.66 -18.05
C ILE A 922 42.91 12.95 -16.78
N ARG A 923 43.07 13.67 -15.66
CA ARG A 923 43.53 13.07 -14.40
C ARG A 923 42.51 12.10 -13.80
N ALA A 924 41.23 12.46 -13.82
CA ALA A 924 40.14 11.65 -13.29
C ALA A 924 40.04 10.28 -13.96
N THR A 925 40.14 10.30 -15.29
CA THR A 925 39.94 9.13 -16.14
C THR A 925 41.23 8.37 -16.41
N LYS A 926 42.34 8.83 -15.83
CA LYS A 926 43.71 8.36 -16.11
C LYS A 926 44.02 8.32 -17.62
N GLY A 927 43.45 9.28 -18.36
CA GLY A 927 43.61 9.44 -19.80
C GLY A 927 42.85 8.42 -20.67
N ARG A 928 41.86 7.70 -20.13
CA ARG A 928 41.11 6.67 -20.88
C ARG A 928 39.81 7.21 -21.48
N CYS A 929 38.85 7.60 -20.65
CA CYS A 929 37.50 7.96 -21.06
C CYS A 929 37.15 9.42 -20.72
N PHE A 930 37.63 10.35 -21.54
CA PHE A 930 37.30 11.77 -21.41
C PHE A 930 36.78 12.33 -22.74
N ILE A 931 35.60 12.95 -22.71
CA ILE A 931 34.88 13.42 -23.90
C ILE A 931 34.82 14.95 -23.87
N GLU A 932 35.29 15.59 -24.95
CA GLU A 932 35.11 17.02 -25.15
C GLU A 932 33.68 17.26 -25.65
N VAL A 933 32.89 18.03 -24.93
CA VAL A 933 31.52 18.37 -25.30
C VAL A 933 31.57 19.58 -26.25
N PRO A 934 31.24 19.40 -27.54
CA PRO A 934 31.24 20.50 -28.50
C PRO A 934 30.02 21.41 -28.28
N ARG A 935 29.96 22.50 -29.05
CA ARG A 935 28.72 23.31 -29.21
C ARG A 935 27.63 22.48 -29.90
N VAL A 936 26.36 22.90 -29.81
CA VAL A 936 25.30 22.14 -30.51
C VAL A 936 25.45 22.28 -32.01
N ALA A 937 25.10 21.23 -32.77
CA ALA A 937 25.06 21.34 -34.22
C ALA A 937 23.95 22.32 -34.64
N GLU A 938 24.05 22.88 -35.84
CA GLU A 938 23.04 23.84 -36.34
C GLU A 938 21.62 23.26 -36.34
N SER A 939 21.48 21.99 -36.73
CA SER A 939 20.18 21.28 -36.69
C SER A 939 19.65 21.12 -35.26
N GLU A 940 20.51 20.75 -34.31
CA GLU A 940 20.14 20.61 -32.89
C GLU A 940 19.76 21.97 -32.27
N ALA A 941 20.45 23.05 -32.67
CA ALA A 941 20.17 24.40 -32.22
C ALA A 941 18.79 24.90 -32.71
N GLN A 942 18.46 24.63 -33.97
CA GLN A 942 17.16 24.96 -34.54
C GLN A 942 16.03 24.17 -33.86
N GLU A 943 16.24 22.88 -33.62
CA GLU A 943 15.28 22.02 -32.94
C GLU A 943 15.05 22.46 -31.49
N LEU A 944 16.13 22.78 -30.76
CA LEU A 944 16.06 23.31 -29.40
C LEU A 944 15.32 24.65 -29.33
N LEU A 945 15.66 25.61 -30.20
CA LEU A 945 14.95 26.90 -30.28
C LEU A 945 13.48 26.70 -30.67
N GLY A 946 13.19 25.81 -31.61
CA GLY A 946 11.84 25.50 -32.07
C GLY A 946 10.96 24.91 -30.95
N ALA A 947 11.50 23.97 -30.17
CA ALA A 947 10.81 23.37 -29.04
C ALA A 947 10.42 24.43 -27.99
N HIS A 948 11.35 25.32 -27.61
CA HIS A 948 11.09 26.33 -26.58
C HIS A 948 10.21 27.50 -27.05
N LEU A 949 10.26 27.89 -28.33
CA LEU A 949 9.45 28.97 -28.90
C LEU A 949 8.00 28.55 -29.22
N GLY A 950 7.73 27.26 -29.41
CA GLY A 950 6.39 26.70 -29.53
C GLY A 950 5.50 27.35 -30.61
N PHE A 951 4.40 28.00 -30.20
CA PHE A 951 3.35 28.51 -31.09
C PHE A 951 3.75 29.73 -31.95
N LEU A 952 4.91 30.34 -31.70
CA LEU A 952 5.36 31.56 -32.38
C LEU A 952 5.77 31.35 -33.86
N ARG A 953 5.82 30.09 -34.36
CA ARG A 953 6.13 29.70 -35.75
C ARG A 953 7.24 30.57 -36.41
N PRO A 954 8.46 30.58 -35.85
CA PRO A 954 9.57 31.39 -36.38
C PRO A 954 10.05 30.90 -37.74
N ASP A 955 10.60 31.80 -38.56
CA ASP A 955 11.26 31.46 -39.83
C ASP A 955 12.57 30.68 -39.55
N VAL A 956 12.83 29.64 -40.33
CA VAL A 956 14.06 28.82 -40.25
C VAL A 956 15.30 29.70 -40.49
N ALA A 957 15.21 30.73 -41.33
CA ALA A 957 16.30 31.68 -41.56
C ALA A 957 16.64 32.50 -40.30
N ASP A 958 15.61 32.92 -39.56
CA ASP A 958 15.77 33.67 -38.30
C ASP A 958 16.34 32.78 -37.19
N LEU A 959 15.89 31.53 -37.09
CA LEU A 959 16.44 30.55 -36.15
C LEU A 959 17.93 30.28 -36.40
N SER A 960 18.33 30.17 -37.67
CA SER A 960 19.72 29.94 -38.06
C SER A 960 20.59 31.14 -37.70
N THR A 961 20.10 32.35 -37.97
CA THR A 961 20.79 33.60 -37.65
C THR A 961 20.92 33.79 -36.14
N LEU A 962 19.87 33.49 -35.38
CA LEU A 962 19.88 33.54 -33.92
C LEU A 962 20.86 32.51 -33.34
N ALA A 963 20.82 31.27 -33.82
CA ALA A 963 21.74 30.22 -33.37
C ALA A 963 23.20 30.57 -33.61
N LEU A 964 23.51 31.16 -34.78
CA LEU A 964 24.84 31.64 -35.14
C LEU A 964 25.29 32.78 -34.22
N LYS A 965 24.45 33.80 -33.97
CA LYS A 965 24.77 34.92 -33.07
C LYS A 965 24.99 34.47 -31.63
N LEU A 966 24.25 33.46 -31.18
CA LEU A 966 24.36 32.88 -29.84
C LEU A 966 25.39 31.74 -29.75
N GLU A 967 26.26 31.64 -30.77
CA GLU A 967 27.42 30.76 -30.80
C GLU A 967 27.09 29.26 -30.60
N TYR A 968 25.86 28.85 -30.91
CA TYR A 968 25.38 27.49 -30.73
C TYR A 968 25.59 26.96 -29.29
N LEU A 969 25.48 27.83 -28.29
CA LEU A 969 25.53 27.45 -26.88
C LEU A 969 24.10 27.17 -26.37
N PRO A 970 23.73 25.91 -26.09
CA PRO A 970 22.35 25.56 -25.74
C PRO A 970 21.81 26.36 -24.56
N LEU A 971 22.63 26.69 -23.55
CA LEU A 971 22.17 27.52 -22.43
C LEU A 971 21.69 28.92 -22.88
N ILE A 972 22.44 29.55 -23.77
CA ILE A 972 22.15 30.89 -24.28
C ILE A 972 20.96 30.85 -25.26
N LEU A 973 20.86 29.77 -26.06
CA LEU A 973 19.72 29.54 -26.96
C LEU A 973 18.39 29.44 -26.19
N VAL A 974 18.38 28.65 -25.10
CA VAL A 974 17.18 28.50 -24.26
C VAL A 974 16.84 29.83 -23.55
N GLN A 975 17.84 30.57 -23.05
CA GLN A 975 17.61 31.89 -22.47
C GLN A 975 16.98 32.87 -23.46
N ALA A 976 17.51 32.92 -24.69
CA ALA A 976 16.94 33.75 -25.75
C ALA A 976 15.50 33.34 -26.10
N ALA A 977 15.23 32.04 -26.21
CA ALA A 977 13.87 31.54 -26.48
C ALA A 977 12.88 31.90 -25.35
N SER A 978 13.29 31.77 -24.09
CA SER A 978 12.47 32.18 -22.94
C SER A 978 12.18 33.67 -22.95
N PHE A 979 13.20 34.51 -23.17
CA PHE A 979 13.02 35.96 -23.27
C PHE A 979 12.02 36.34 -24.37
N ILE A 980 12.18 35.75 -25.57
CA ILE A 980 11.28 35.96 -26.71
C ILE A 980 9.83 35.62 -26.34
N LYS A 981 9.64 34.49 -25.66
CA LYS A 981 8.33 33.97 -25.25
C LYS A 981 7.66 34.82 -24.18
N GLU A 982 8.39 35.19 -23.12
CA GLU A 982 7.87 36.00 -22.01
C GLU A 982 7.49 37.41 -22.45
N ASN A 983 8.31 38.01 -23.31
CA ASN A 983 8.06 39.35 -23.83
C ASN A 983 7.12 39.37 -25.05
N SER A 984 6.68 38.20 -25.54
CA SER A 984 5.80 38.05 -26.70
C SER A 984 6.27 38.79 -27.95
N ILE A 985 7.59 38.79 -28.19
CA ILE A 985 8.23 39.40 -29.36
C ILE A 985 8.56 38.34 -30.42
N SER A 986 8.81 38.76 -31.66
CA SER A 986 9.28 37.87 -32.73
C SER A 986 10.78 37.62 -32.64
N THR A 987 11.24 36.52 -33.25
CA THR A 987 12.69 36.22 -33.37
C THR A 987 13.44 37.34 -34.09
N SER A 988 12.84 37.91 -35.14
CA SER A 988 13.34 39.10 -35.85
C SER A 988 13.47 40.34 -34.93
N GLU A 989 12.48 40.61 -34.07
CA GLU A 989 12.55 41.74 -33.11
C GLU A 989 13.64 41.53 -32.06
N TYR A 990 13.81 40.29 -31.57
CA TYR A 990 14.91 39.97 -30.65
C TYR A 990 16.28 40.10 -31.31
N LEU A 991 16.42 39.68 -32.57
CA LEU A 991 17.64 39.88 -33.35
C LEU A 991 18.01 41.36 -33.48
N ASN A 992 17.02 42.26 -33.64
CA ASN A 992 17.24 43.71 -33.66
C ASN A 992 17.65 44.25 -32.28
N LEU A 993 17.06 43.74 -31.19
CA LEU A 993 17.46 44.10 -29.82
C LEU A 993 18.92 43.70 -29.54
N LEU A 994 19.37 42.57 -30.09
CA LEU A 994 20.76 42.12 -30.01
C LEU A 994 21.75 43.03 -30.77
N GLU A 995 21.30 43.94 -31.63
CA GLU A 995 22.18 44.87 -32.37
C GLU A 995 22.50 46.16 -31.60
N THR A 996 21.78 46.46 -30.52
CA THR A 996 22.07 47.61 -29.65
C THR A 996 23.00 47.24 -28.49
N ASP A 997 24.27 47.66 -28.57
CA ASP A 997 25.41 47.25 -27.71
C ASP A 997 25.21 47.45 -26.18
N GLU A 998 24.38 48.40 -25.73
CA GLU A 998 24.22 48.72 -24.29
C GLU A 998 23.22 47.82 -23.52
N ASN A 999 22.28 47.17 -24.21
CA ASN A 999 21.23 46.34 -23.56
C ASN A 999 21.57 44.84 -23.52
N LEU A 1000 22.59 44.38 -24.26
CA LEU A 1000 22.89 42.97 -24.50
C LEU A 1000 23.25 42.19 -23.21
N ILE A 1001 24.05 42.81 -22.35
CA ILE A 1001 24.47 42.21 -21.07
C ILE A 1001 23.28 42.21 -20.11
N GLN A 1002 22.45 43.27 -20.10
CA GLN A 1002 21.25 43.31 -19.25
C GLN A 1002 20.22 42.26 -19.66
N LEU A 1003 19.98 42.08 -20.97
CA LEU A 1003 19.03 41.09 -21.52
C LEU A 1003 19.42 39.64 -21.22
N LEU A 1004 20.71 39.35 -20.98
CA LEU A 1004 21.24 38.02 -20.69
C LEU A 1004 21.52 37.77 -19.20
N ASP A 1005 21.41 38.81 -18.37
CA ASP A 1005 21.58 38.76 -16.90
C ASP A 1005 20.21 38.81 -16.18
N GLU A 1006 19.10 38.89 -16.91
CA GLU A 1006 17.75 38.69 -16.36
C GLU A 1006 17.58 37.23 -15.86
N ASP A 1007 17.05 37.09 -14.64
CA ASP A 1007 16.81 35.80 -14.01
C ASP A 1007 15.65 35.08 -14.72
N PHE A 1008 15.92 33.89 -15.29
CA PHE A 1008 14.89 33.02 -15.87
C PHE A 1008 14.91 31.64 -15.21
N GLU A 1009 13.74 31.18 -14.77
CA GLU A 1009 13.57 29.81 -14.27
C GLU A 1009 13.72 28.82 -15.44
N THR A 1010 14.70 27.94 -15.33
CA THR A 1010 14.95 26.87 -16.31
C THR A 1010 15.33 25.61 -15.56
N ASP A 1011 14.61 24.53 -15.82
CA ASP A 1011 14.77 23.27 -15.09
C ASP A 1011 16.20 22.70 -15.23
N GLY A 1012 16.70 22.12 -14.13
CA GLY A 1012 18.00 21.45 -14.11
C GLY A 1012 19.24 22.35 -13.90
N ARG A 1013 19.12 23.46 -13.16
CA ARG A 1013 20.21 24.43 -12.96
C ARG A 1013 20.49 24.76 -11.49
N TYR A 1014 21.74 25.11 -11.19
CA TYR A 1014 22.15 25.66 -9.90
C TYR A 1014 22.02 27.20 -9.90
N PRO A 1015 21.56 27.83 -8.80
CA PRO A 1015 21.38 29.28 -8.71
C PRO A 1015 22.64 30.11 -9.07
N ASP A 1016 23.83 29.65 -8.69
CA ASP A 1016 25.09 30.38 -8.94
C ASP A 1016 25.62 30.26 -10.39
N SER A 1017 24.93 29.51 -11.27
CA SER A 1017 25.44 29.17 -12.61
C SER A 1017 25.20 30.25 -13.68
N LEU A 1018 24.27 31.20 -13.45
CA LEU A 1018 23.87 32.23 -14.41
C LEU A 1018 25.05 33.11 -14.85
N GLN A 1019 25.82 33.61 -13.87
CA GLN A 1019 26.94 34.52 -14.15
C GLN A 1019 28.08 33.87 -14.94
N ALA A 1020 28.22 32.54 -14.90
CA ALA A 1020 29.39 31.86 -15.45
C ALA A 1020 29.27 31.62 -16.97
N ALA A 1021 28.06 31.39 -17.48
CA ALA A 1021 27.82 31.21 -18.91
C ALA A 1021 27.76 32.57 -19.64
N THR A 1022 27.08 33.56 -19.05
CA THR A 1022 27.05 34.94 -19.56
C THR A 1022 28.46 35.54 -19.65
N LYS A 1023 29.32 35.32 -18.63
CA LYS A 1023 30.75 35.69 -18.69
C LYS A 1023 31.53 34.96 -19.78
N THR A 1024 31.28 33.67 -19.99
CA THR A 1024 31.99 32.86 -21.02
C THR A 1024 31.61 33.32 -22.43
N TRP A 1025 30.32 33.54 -22.67
CA TRP A 1025 29.84 34.08 -23.94
C TRP A 1025 30.33 35.51 -24.17
N THR A 1026 30.30 36.38 -23.17
CA THR A 1026 30.84 37.75 -23.26
C THR A 1026 32.32 37.77 -23.68
N VAL A 1027 33.15 36.88 -23.12
CA VAL A 1027 34.57 36.76 -23.51
C VAL A 1027 34.74 36.25 -24.94
N SER A 1028 33.96 35.26 -25.36
CA SER A 1028 33.97 34.71 -26.73
C SER A 1028 33.51 35.74 -27.75
N PHE A 1029 32.40 36.42 -27.47
CA PHE A 1029 31.84 37.51 -28.27
C PHE A 1029 32.82 38.67 -28.44
N LEU A 1030 33.48 39.09 -27.36
CA LEU A 1030 34.53 40.13 -27.41
C LEU A 1030 35.78 39.69 -28.19
N GLN A 1031 36.13 38.39 -28.19
CA GLN A 1031 37.23 37.85 -28.99
C GLN A 1031 36.90 37.80 -30.48
N ILE A 1032 35.66 37.44 -30.85
CA ILE A 1032 35.20 37.42 -32.25
C ILE A 1032 35.10 38.85 -32.82
N ARG A 1033 34.65 39.84 -32.03
CA ARG A 1033 34.72 41.26 -32.44
C ARG A 1033 36.15 41.70 -32.76
N ARG A 1034 37.14 41.27 -31.97
CA ARG A 1034 38.57 41.59 -32.23
C ARG A 1034 39.18 40.84 -33.43
N GLN A 1035 38.51 39.80 -33.95
CA GLN A 1035 38.95 39.08 -35.15
C GLN A 1035 38.24 39.55 -36.43
N ASN A 1036 37.11 40.25 -36.29
CA ASN A 1036 36.31 40.82 -37.38
C ASN A 1036 36.45 42.36 -37.50
N GLU A 1037 37.28 42.99 -36.65
CA GLU A 1037 37.91 44.31 -36.84
C GLU A 1037 39.31 44.12 -37.45
#